data_AF-A0A9W7CK64-F1
#
_entry.id   AF-A0A9W7CK64-F1
#
_cell.length_a   1.000
_cell.length_b   1.000
_cell.length_c   1.000
_cell.angle_alpha   90.00
_cell.angle_beta   90.00
_cell.angle_gamma   90.00
#
_symmetry.space_group_name_H-M   'P 1'
#
loop_
_entity.id
_entity.type
_entity.pdbx_description
1 polymer ?
#
loop_
_entity_poly.entity_id
_entity_poly.type
_entity_poly.pdbx_seq_one_letter_code
_entity_poly.pdbx_strand_id
1 'polypeptide(L)'
;MPQWSHIIGYEEGEEAVASALSCGYPRFVYHPYLLTLMDHAIDVYCKKEGNEKVGDHTVDCILMPSLRAANRCRDFIVKAALSSTDELISPDNSLDVPDPCSPVDLTTQSHRRVKTMDLEVEGIHAVVFPATTGIAIEAKSYWQHTGEIVTSRRGCDGPLRQPGCRLCWGALKAPHRGPGSAVVYGFPYLDTLKMCGRKELSDGVEFFGFGDERDLNTLKFLLSSRAASSPNKKDPGITCLITEFPSNPLLNIPDLVKLRELADEYNFLIIVDDTIGNFANLDLLKDGCADVICTSLTKIFNGRGDAMAGSLIIGSAGKKSDQLKRLMQNLNGGCNHGDLYVQDANAVSKNSEDFVERSSRINETAERLAEWLREREEVEVIYYPKFTQGGLYERFMVKGEERGDGHVGGYGGLFSIVLKNDVCERTFYDQLEICKGPSLGTNFTLACPYTLLAHYHELDFARAYGVQPNLIRVSVGLEEYGDIKAAFESAFDVCRKVRLEREEAREGLGRLGGLGGEGGRRALRFMPVLHSGVSGSALNLANNNNMSTDDEIGTAKTIRPVPSNLFVFSLVLLLLTQSYLLISPFVYSGAMAIWLRPSLDRASAGYYAGLVASSFMFGRTLTSYQWGKWSDVYGRRAVLLHTLAVSTVFQIFFGSSTSMTWVLFWRISLGLFNCIPGLLKTVISESCDDPTWVSDTTGLVFGMWGVGFLISPLVSGALADPVGQYGEGSMGFLSEPLKAHPFILPNLFGSICSAIGWLAVKKYFHETLPDPIDFPWIRFYKSWRARRASGRAQARYKRVNSELELGDLGGRGEDEGVDEEGMAASATLKAAATKRKSHLSDPPLPPATISSLLHHPPTRATLIVYWIFSFCITVTDEIIPLFALCDNRGGLSLEVHKIGLTLSSSGIVYILIQYRMYKFFSRKIGMKGCLILAISFFVPATVLIPAVLFVQGEGGEGGEKGGDTSNLTWAAFIYLAVIIGITRAFASMFFSSITLMSNATVHKSHRGTMNGLSMLGGSVAKMLAPISAGTLFAVCVAGFIDERVGSFLAFGLVSFAGTVCAVMASRLQVMNEFD
;
A
#
# COMPACT_ATOMS: atom_id res chain seq x y z
N MET A 1 25.59 -2.02 7.10
CA MET A 1 25.01 -0.67 7.24
C MET A 1 23.63 -0.63 6.61
N PRO A 2 22.77 0.36 6.91
CA PRO A 2 21.52 0.59 6.19
C PRO A 2 21.68 0.56 4.66
N GLN A 3 20.60 0.21 3.97
CA GLN A 3 20.48 0.22 2.52
C GLN A 3 19.32 1.14 2.14
N TRP A 4 19.23 1.54 0.88
CA TRP A 4 18.14 2.35 0.34
C TRP A 4 16.77 1.73 0.66
N SER A 5 16.64 0.40 0.56
CA SER A 5 15.44 -0.32 0.95
C SER A 5 15.17 -0.32 2.46
N HIS A 6 16.19 -0.31 3.32
CA HIS A 6 15.98 -0.18 4.77
C HIS A 6 15.50 1.21 5.16
N ILE A 7 15.79 2.23 4.34
CA ILE A 7 15.28 3.59 4.55
C ILE A 7 13.82 3.69 4.15
N ILE A 8 13.48 3.17 2.95
CA ILE A 8 12.09 3.05 2.50
C ILE A 8 11.28 2.24 3.53
N GLY A 9 11.76 1.06 3.93
CA GLY A 9 11.09 0.22 4.92
C GLY A 9 10.95 0.87 6.31
N TYR A 10 11.85 1.77 6.71
CA TYR A 10 11.69 2.53 7.96
C TYR A 10 10.53 3.54 7.86
N GLU A 11 10.46 4.32 6.78
CA GLU A 11 9.39 5.32 6.56
C GLU A 11 8.02 4.67 6.27
N GLU A 12 8.02 3.50 5.64
CA GLU A 12 6.81 2.70 5.36
C GLU A 12 6.42 1.77 6.53
N GLY A 13 7.16 1.78 7.64
CA GLY A 13 6.81 1.07 8.87
C GLY A 13 7.02 -0.45 8.86
N GLU A 14 7.95 -0.98 8.06
CA GLU A 14 8.31 -2.41 8.07
C GLU A 14 8.72 -2.88 9.47
N GLU A 15 7.98 -3.83 10.03
CA GLU A 15 8.27 -4.39 11.35
C GLU A 15 9.69 -4.97 11.42
N ALA A 16 10.17 -5.60 10.33
CA ALA A 16 11.53 -6.14 10.24
C ALA A 16 12.64 -5.07 10.31
N VAL A 17 12.37 -3.83 9.88
CA VAL A 17 13.30 -2.71 9.98
C VAL A 17 13.15 -1.99 11.32
N ALA A 18 11.92 -1.71 11.73
CA ALA A 18 11.61 -1.00 12.97
C ALA A 18 12.05 -1.80 14.22
N SER A 19 11.80 -3.11 14.26
CA SER A 19 12.22 -3.98 15.36
C SER A 19 13.74 -4.21 15.43
N ALA A 20 14.45 -4.04 14.31
CA ALA A 20 15.91 -4.10 14.27
C ALA A 20 16.58 -2.86 14.90
N LEU A 21 15.83 -1.77 15.14
CA LEU A 21 16.32 -0.58 15.84
C LEU A 21 16.33 -0.80 17.37
N SER A 22 17.34 -1.51 17.88
CA SER A 22 17.54 -1.76 19.31
C SER A 22 17.76 -0.48 20.14
N CYS A 23 18.24 0.59 19.50
CA CYS A 23 18.41 1.92 20.06
C CYS A 23 18.49 2.95 18.93
N GLY A 24 18.11 4.19 19.20
CA GLY A 24 18.14 5.27 18.22
C GLY A 24 18.23 6.64 18.85
N TYR A 25 18.06 7.69 18.04
CA TYR A 25 17.95 9.06 18.54
C TYR A 25 16.78 9.14 19.53
N PRO A 26 16.93 9.72 20.75
CA PRO A 26 15.99 9.54 21.86
C PRO A 26 14.55 10.05 21.67
N ARG A 27 14.19 10.55 20.48
CA ARG A 27 12.82 10.95 20.12
C ARG A 27 12.04 9.89 19.34
N PHE A 28 12.70 8.89 18.76
CA PHE A 28 12.06 7.92 17.85
C PHE A 28 11.97 6.50 18.42
N VAL A 29 12.94 6.12 19.27
CA VAL A 29 13.03 4.79 19.87
C VAL A 29 13.22 4.92 21.38
N TYR A 30 12.37 4.25 22.17
CA TYR A 30 12.59 4.13 23.61
C TYR A 30 13.80 3.22 23.85
N HIS A 31 14.76 3.70 24.62
CA HIS A 31 15.91 2.88 25.00
C HIS A 31 15.48 1.79 26.01
N PRO A 32 16.07 0.58 25.98
CA PRO A 32 15.69 -0.51 26.89
C PRO A 32 15.61 -0.12 28.37
N TYR A 33 16.59 0.63 28.89
CA TYR A 33 16.56 1.14 30.28
C TYR A 33 15.39 2.08 30.60
N LEU A 34 14.85 2.80 29.61
CA LEU A 34 13.66 3.64 29.81
C LEU A 34 12.40 2.78 29.93
N LEU A 35 12.28 1.74 29.09
CA LEU A 35 11.18 0.79 29.17
C LEU A 35 11.15 0.11 30.54
N THR A 36 12.29 -0.40 31.02
CA THR A 36 12.40 -0.98 32.37
C THR A 36 11.99 0.00 33.49
N LEU A 37 12.29 1.30 33.33
CA LEU A 37 11.92 2.32 34.32
C LEU A 37 10.44 2.74 34.19
N MET A 38 9.84 2.67 32.99
CA MET A 38 8.41 2.84 32.75
C MET A 38 7.61 1.69 33.37
N ASP A 39 8.05 0.45 33.17
CA ASP A 39 7.48 -0.74 33.80
C ASP A 39 7.48 -0.59 35.34
N HIS A 40 8.62 -0.20 35.91
CA HIS A 40 8.73 0.06 37.35
C HIS A 40 7.82 1.19 37.83
N ALA A 41 7.66 2.26 37.05
CA ALA A 41 6.75 3.36 37.37
C ALA A 41 5.27 2.93 37.39
N ILE A 42 4.86 2.08 36.44
CA ILE A 42 3.52 1.47 36.42
C ILE A 42 3.33 0.58 37.65
N ASP A 43 4.33 -0.23 37.99
CA ASP A 43 4.33 -1.12 39.15
C ASP A 43 4.14 -0.36 40.48
N VAL A 44 4.84 0.77 40.65
CA VAL A 44 4.70 1.67 41.81
C VAL A 44 3.32 2.32 41.86
N TYR A 45 2.79 2.72 40.71
CA TYR A 45 1.45 3.31 40.60
C TYR A 45 0.34 2.31 40.99
N CYS A 46 0.36 1.09 40.43
CA CYS A 46 -0.62 0.05 40.73
C CYS A 46 -0.64 -0.34 42.22
N LYS A 47 0.54 -0.42 42.86
CA LYS A 47 0.67 -0.65 44.30
C LYS A 47 0.07 0.49 45.14
N LYS A 48 0.27 1.76 44.74
CA LYS A 48 -0.28 2.94 45.45
C LYS A 48 -1.80 3.08 45.33
N GLU A 49 -2.40 2.63 44.23
CA GLU A 49 -3.86 2.68 44.02
C GLU A 49 -4.61 1.42 44.55
N GLY A 50 -3.90 0.46 45.17
CA GLY A 50 -4.51 -0.71 45.82
C GLY A 50 -4.95 -1.83 44.87
N ASN A 51 -4.45 -1.87 43.64
CA ASN A 51 -4.76 -2.92 42.66
C ASN A 51 -3.74 -4.08 42.76
N GLU A 52 -4.13 -5.19 43.38
CA GLU A 52 -3.25 -6.37 43.59
C GLU A 52 -2.89 -7.15 42.31
N LYS A 53 -3.54 -6.85 41.16
CA LYS A 53 -3.26 -7.51 39.88
C LYS A 53 -2.20 -6.78 39.06
N VAL A 54 -0.95 -7.08 39.36
CA VAL A 54 0.18 -6.80 38.46
C VAL A 54 0.01 -7.64 37.18
N GLY A 55 0.00 -7.00 36.01
CA GLY A 55 -0.04 -7.68 34.70
C GLY A 55 -1.25 -7.39 33.80
N ASP A 56 -2.22 -6.56 34.23
CA ASP A 56 -3.33 -6.12 33.37
C ASP A 56 -3.00 -4.71 32.81
N HIS A 57 -2.52 -4.65 31.55
CA HIS A 57 -1.98 -3.45 30.87
C HIS A 57 -3.04 -2.38 30.56
N THR A 58 -3.76 -1.92 31.58
CA THR A 58 -4.85 -0.95 31.50
C THR A 58 -4.36 0.51 31.55
N VAL A 59 -3.14 0.71 32.03
CA VAL A 59 -2.44 2.00 32.11
C VAL A 59 -1.04 1.87 31.53
N ASP A 60 -0.55 2.98 30.99
CA ASP A 60 0.79 3.18 30.46
C ASP A 60 1.34 4.50 31.03
N CYS A 61 2.62 4.80 30.87
CA CYS A 61 3.20 6.06 31.33
C CYS A 61 4.33 6.58 30.45
N ILE A 62 4.57 7.89 30.49
CA ILE A 62 5.82 8.48 29.97
C ILE A 62 6.59 9.14 31.10
N LEU A 63 7.89 8.84 31.13
CA LEU A 63 8.84 9.40 32.08
C LEU A 63 9.25 10.81 31.67
N MET A 64 9.12 11.73 32.62
CA MET A 64 9.20 13.16 32.44
C MET A 64 10.33 13.77 33.28
N PRO A 65 11.07 14.72 32.71
CA PRO A 65 12.34 15.14 33.29
C PRO A 65 12.20 16.07 34.51
N SER A 66 10.98 16.52 34.82
CA SER A 66 10.63 17.34 35.99
C SER A 66 9.10 17.48 36.10
N LEU A 67 8.58 17.83 37.27
CA LEU A 67 7.15 18.09 37.50
C LEU A 67 6.54 19.11 36.52
N ARG A 68 7.29 20.15 36.12
CA ARG A 68 6.81 21.14 35.13
C ARG A 68 6.63 20.55 33.73
N ALA A 69 7.52 19.64 33.32
CA ALA A 69 7.41 18.95 32.04
C ALA A 69 6.27 17.92 32.07
N ALA A 70 6.15 17.18 33.17
CA ALA A 70 5.06 16.24 33.40
C ALA A 70 3.69 16.93 33.35
N ASN A 71 3.54 18.08 34.01
CA ASN A 71 2.29 18.84 33.95
C ASN A 71 1.98 19.35 32.54
N ARG A 72 2.97 19.85 31.78
CA ARG A 72 2.76 20.23 30.36
C ARG A 72 2.36 19.05 29.47
N CYS A 73 2.97 17.88 29.67
CA CYS A 73 2.62 16.65 28.95
C CYS A 73 1.18 16.22 29.28
N ARG A 74 0.82 16.17 30.56
CA ARG A 74 -0.55 15.92 31.02
C ARG A 74 -1.55 16.89 30.39
N ASP A 75 -1.27 18.19 30.45
CA ASP A 75 -2.17 19.24 29.95
C ASP A 75 -2.33 19.16 28.43
N PHE A 76 -1.26 18.80 27.70
CA PHE A 76 -1.33 18.49 26.27
C PHE A 76 -2.22 17.28 25.98
N ILE A 77 -1.98 16.14 26.65
CA ILE A 77 -2.76 14.90 26.48
C ILE A 77 -4.25 15.16 26.79
N VAL A 78 -4.54 15.88 27.88
CA VAL A 78 -5.92 16.23 28.27
C VAL A 78 -6.58 17.13 27.23
N LYS A 79 -5.87 18.14 26.70
CA LYS A 79 -6.39 19.03 25.65
C LYS A 79 -6.66 18.29 24.34
N ALA A 80 -5.75 17.42 23.91
CA ALA A 80 -5.91 16.61 22.69
C ALA A 80 -7.13 15.68 22.80
N ALA A 81 -7.28 15.01 23.94
CA ALA A 81 -8.42 14.13 24.23
C ALA A 81 -9.77 14.87 24.29
N LEU A 82 -9.79 16.17 24.61
CA LEU A 82 -11.00 17.01 24.56
C LEU A 82 -11.35 17.41 23.11
N SER A 83 -10.37 17.76 22.29
CA SER A 83 -10.62 18.13 20.88
C SER A 83 -11.14 16.96 20.04
N SER A 84 -10.79 15.71 20.37
CA SER A 84 -11.32 14.52 19.69
C SER A 84 -12.80 14.21 19.96
N THR A 85 -13.46 14.93 20.87
CA THR A 85 -14.88 14.71 21.19
C THR A 85 -15.85 15.71 20.55
N ASP A 86 -15.36 16.77 19.90
CA ASP A 86 -16.21 17.86 19.38
C ASP A 86 -16.87 17.61 18.00
N GLU A 87 -16.52 16.55 17.28
CA GLU A 87 -17.12 16.25 15.95
C GLU A 87 -18.56 15.65 16.00
N LEU A 88 -19.23 15.70 17.16
CA LEU A 88 -20.56 15.12 17.39
C LEU A 88 -21.64 16.15 17.76
N ILE A 89 -21.67 17.31 17.11
CA ILE A 89 -22.79 18.26 17.19
C ILE A 89 -23.28 18.66 15.79
N SER A 90 -24.49 18.21 15.43
CA SER A 90 -25.21 18.65 14.23
C SER A 90 -25.80 20.06 14.41
N PRO A 91 -25.84 20.90 13.36
CA PRO A 91 -26.29 22.28 13.44
C PRO A 91 -27.82 22.40 13.40
N ASP A 92 -28.51 21.91 14.44
CA ASP A 92 -29.92 22.22 14.67
C ASP A 92 -30.31 22.01 16.15
N ASN A 93 -30.01 23.02 16.98
CA ASN A 93 -30.81 23.41 18.15
C ASN A 93 -30.23 24.69 18.75
N SER A 94 -30.95 25.80 18.56
CA SER A 94 -30.72 27.05 19.27
C SER A 94 -31.08 26.90 20.75
N LEU A 95 -30.14 27.13 21.67
CA LEU A 95 -30.41 27.46 23.07
C LEU A 95 -29.19 28.15 23.71
N ASP A 96 -29.44 29.34 24.24
CA ASP A 96 -28.65 30.24 25.10
C ASP A 96 -27.12 30.05 25.26
N VAL A 97 -26.39 31.12 24.94
CA VAL A 97 -24.95 31.30 25.21
C VAL A 97 -24.72 31.68 26.69
N PRO A 98 -23.95 30.90 27.47
CA PRO A 98 -23.49 31.31 28.79
C PRO A 98 -22.18 32.10 28.74
N ASP A 99 -22.05 33.03 29.68
CA ASP A 99 -20.95 34.00 29.91
C ASP A 99 -19.52 33.37 29.94
N PRO A 100 -18.48 33.96 29.31
CA PRO A 100 -17.13 33.37 29.20
C PRO A 100 -16.33 33.16 30.51
N CYS A 101 -16.94 33.39 31.68
CA CYS A 101 -16.27 33.44 32.98
C CYS A 101 -16.73 32.38 34.00
N SER A 102 -17.58 31.43 33.60
CA SER A 102 -17.91 30.27 34.48
C SER A 102 -16.86 29.15 34.35
N PRO A 103 -16.43 28.52 35.45
CA PRO A 103 -15.54 27.36 35.38
C PRO A 103 -16.27 26.19 34.71
N VAL A 104 -15.76 25.75 33.56
CA VAL A 104 -16.31 24.60 32.82
C VAL A 104 -16.17 23.34 33.67
N ASP A 105 -17.29 22.65 33.92
CA ASP A 105 -17.30 21.40 34.66
C ASP A 105 -16.76 20.26 33.78
N LEU A 106 -15.50 19.88 34.03
CA LEU A 106 -14.73 18.90 33.24
C LEU A 106 -15.14 17.44 33.56
N THR A 107 -16.42 17.11 33.41
CA THR A 107 -17.03 15.84 33.88
C THR A 107 -17.30 14.78 32.79
N THR A 108 -16.45 14.69 31.78
CA THR A 108 -16.31 13.46 30.96
C THR A 108 -15.32 12.48 31.62
N GLN A 109 -15.71 11.20 31.75
CA GLN A 109 -15.08 10.24 32.68
C GLN A 109 -13.63 9.80 32.35
N SER A 110 -13.09 10.16 31.18
CA SER A 110 -11.74 9.82 30.73
C SER A 110 -10.65 10.60 31.49
N HIS A 111 -10.84 11.91 31.71
CA HIS A 111 -9.77 12.81 32.17
C HIS A 111 -9.32 12.56 33.62
N ARG A 112 -10.15 11.94 34.47
CA ARG A 112 -9.77 11.55 35.84
C ARG A 112 -8.67 10.47 35.92
N ARG A 113 -8.28 9.87 34.79
CA ARG A 113 -7.30 8.78 34.71
C ARG A 113 -5.89 9.20 34.30
N VAL A 114 -5.66 10.47 33.92
CA VAL A 114 -4.31 10.97 33.63
C VAL A 114 -3.75 11.64 34.88
N LYS A 115 -2.70 11.06 35.48
CA LYS A 115 -2.10 11.50 36.75
C LYS A 115 -0.60 11.76 36.60
N THR A 116 -0.10 12.81 37.26
CA THR A 116 1.34 13.00 37.46
C THR A 116 1.75 12.32 38.76
N MET A 117 2.80 11.50 38.73
CA MET A 117 3.39 10.83 39.90
C MET A 117 4.86 11.19 40.03
N ASP A 118 5.34 11.36 41.28
CA ASP A 118 6.76 11.41 41.59
C ASP A 118 7.27 9.99 41.89
N LEU A 119 8.40 9.60 41.27
CA LEU A 119 9.04 8.33 41.59
C LEU A 119 9.99 8.52 42.77
N GLU A 120 10.24 7.46 43.52
CA GLU A 120 11.22 7.46 44.63
C GLU A 120 12.68 7.46 44.14
N VAL A 121 12.89 7.90 42.89
CA VAL A 121 14.17 8.11 42.20
C VAL A 121 14.30 9.62 41.94
N GLU A 122 15.31 10.28 42.54
CA GLU A 122 15.36 11.74 42.63
C GLU A 122 15.09 12.48 41.31
N GLY A 123 13.96 13.19 41.27
CA GLY A 123 13.58 14.12 40.22
C GLY A 123 13.07 13.51 38.91
N ILE A 124 12.81 12.20 38.84
CA ILE A 124 12.08 11.57 37.72
C ILE A 124 10.59 11.48 38.07
N HIS A 125 9.76 12.05 37.20
CA HIS A 125 8.31 12.00 37.35
C HIS A 125 7.71 11.14 36.24
N ALA A 126 6.54 10.55 36.46
CA ALA A 126 5.77 9.84 35.44
C ALA A 126 4.45 10.56 35.17
N VAL A 127 4.06 10.65 33.90
CA VAL A 127 2.66 10.95 33.53
C VAL A 127 2.03 9.62 33.19
N VAL A 128 1.17 9.12 34.07
CA VAL A 128 0.43 7.87 33.93
C VAL A 128 -0.90 8.17 33.27
N PHE A 129 -1.30 7.36 32.29
CA PHE A 129 -2.51 7.52 31.50
C PHE A 129 -3.11 6.14 31.12
N PRO A 130 -4.37 6.06 30.68
CA PRO A 130 -4.94 4.81 30.16
C PRO A 130 -4.16 4.33 28.93
N ALA A 131 -3.86 3.02 28.86
CA ALA A 131 -3.13 2.39 27.74
C ALA A 131 -3.95 2.33 26.42
N THR A 132 -5.02 3.12 26.31
CA THR A 132 -5.84 3.25 25.10
C THR A 132 -5.04 3.92 23.99
N THR A 133 -5.06 3.32 22.79
CA THR A 133 -4.20 3.67 21.65
C THR A 133 -4.14 5.17 21.36
N GLY A 134 -5.28 5.87 21.32
CA GLY A 134 -5.31 7.32 21.05
C GLY A 134 -4.55 8.17 22.08
N ILE A 135 -4.67 7.86 23.38
CA ILE A 135 -3.97 8.60 24.44
C ILE A 135 -2.47 8.28 24.40
N ALA A 136 -2.09 7.03 24.12
CA ALA A 136 -0.69 6.65 23.94
C ALA A 136 -0.06 7.32 22.71
N ILE A 137 -0.80 7.48 21.61
CA ILE A 137 -0.37 8.23 20.42
C ILE A 137 -0.11 9.70 20.78
N GLU A 138 -1.03 10.38 21.48
CA GLU A 138 -0.83 11.78 21.88
C GLU A 138 0.34 11.95 22.86
N ALA A 139 0.53 11.01 23.78
CA ALA A 139 1.67 11.00 24.68
C ALA A 139 2.99 10.82 23.90
N LYS A 140 3.02 9.90 22.92
CA LYS A 140 4.17 9.67 22.03
C LYS A 140 4.46 10.88 21.12
N SER A 141 3.42 11.55 20.63
CA SER A 141 3.49 12.79 19.85
C SER A 141 4.11 13.94 20.67
N TYR A 142 3.69 14.10 21.93
CA TYR A 142 4.32 15.07 22.85
C TYR A 142 5.81 14.78 23.03
N TRP A 143 6.20 13.51 23.22
CA TRP A 143 7.61 13.09 23.29
C TRP A 143 8.38 13.46 22.03
N GLN A 144 7.89 13.05 20.86
CA GLN A 144 8.52 13.26 19.55
C GLN A 144 8.73 14.75 19.23
N HIS A 145 7.73 15.59 19.49
CA HIS A 145 7.79 17.01 19.13
C HIS A 145 8.47 17.91 20.17
N THR A 146 8.33 17.63 21.47
CA THR A 146 8.92 18.49 22.51
C THR A 146 10.34 18.09 22.90
N GLY A 147 10.65 16.79 22.88
CA GLY A 147 11.87 16.25 23.48
C GLY A 147 11.95 16.41 25.02
N GLU A 148 10.86 16.81 25.70
CA GLU A 148 10.83 17.00 27.16
C GLU A 148 10.69 15.65 27.90
N ILE A 149 11.67 14.75 27.75
CA ILE A 149 11.63 13.36 28.24
C ILE A 149 12.88 12.96 29.05
N VAL A 150 12.79 11.81 29.72
CA VAL A 150 13.94 11.08 30.27
C VAL A 150 14.65 10.33 29.14
N THR A 151 15.93 10.64 28.89
CA THR A 151 16.74 9.95 27.88
C THR A 151 17.44 8.72 28.46
N SER A 152 17.92 7.81 27.61
CA SER A 152 18.59 6.55 27.99
C SER A 152 19.66 6.68 29.08
N ARG A 153 20.38 7.81 29.07
CA ARG A 153 21.52 8.13 29.94
C ARG A 153 21.10 8.52 31.35
N ARG A 154 19.85 8.98 31.51
CA ARG A 154 19.24 9.36 32.78
C ARG A 154 18.68 8.17 33.57
N GLY A 155 18.53 7.00 32.93
CA GLY A 155 18.22 5.75 33.63
C GLY A 155 19.33 5.25 34.56
N CYS A 156 20.49 5.93 34.59
CA CYS A 156 21.65 5.54 35.41
C CYS A 156 22.06 6.56 36.48
N ASP A 157 21.57 7.82 36.47
CA ASP A 157 21.70 8.79 37.58
C ASP A 157 21.04 10.15 37.26
N GLY A 158 20.34 10.73 38.24
CA GLY A 158 20.13 12.19 38.43
C GLY A 158 19.33 13.01 37.38
N PRO A 159 18.60 14.07 37.78
CA PRO A 159 17.66 14.76 36.89
C PRO A 159 18.25 15.90 36.04
N LEU A 160 17.78 16.08 34.78
CA LEU A 160 17.32 17.37 34.18
C LEU A 160 16.84 17.27 32.69
N ARG A 161 16.47 18.41 32.08
CA ARG A 161 15.64 18.62 30.85
C ARG A 161 16.46 18.89 29.56
N GLN A 162 15.83 18.96 28.38
CA GLN A 162 16.50 19.36 27.12
C GLN A 162 15.76 20.44 26.28
N PRO A 163 16.44 21.25 25.42
CA PRO A 163 15.88 22.51 24.90
C PRO A 163 15.99 22.78 23.38
N GLY A 164 16.52 21.87 22.55
CA GLY A 164 16.97 22.18 21.18
C GLY A 164 15.92 22.83 20.25
N CYS A 165 14.68 22.35 20.28
CA CYS A 165 13.56 22.89 19.47
C CYS A 165 12.72 23.93 20.23
N ARG A 166 13.31 24.61 21.23
CA ARG A 166 12.62 25.59 22.09
C ARG A 166 13.20 27.00 21.96
N LEU A 167 14.37 27.11 21.35
CA LEU A 167 15.18 28.32 21.28
C LEU A 167 14.73 29.30 20.18
N CYS A 168 14.72 28.96 18.89
CA CYS A 168 14.11 29.80 17.82
C CYS A 168 12.65 30.25 18.17
N TRP A 169 11.95 29.41 18.94
CA TRP A 169 10.58 29.57 19.41
C TRP A 169 10.42 30.61 20.53
N GLY A 170 11.47 30.87 21.33
CA GLY A 170 11.50 31.98 22.28
C GLY A 170 11.51 33.35 21.60
N ALA A 171 12.12 33.43 20.41
CA ALA A 171 12.10 34.63 19.56
C ALA A 171 10.76 34.80 18.82
N LEU A 172 10.03 33.73 18.50
CA LEU A 172 8.67 33.81 17.95
C LEU A 172 7.66 34.33 18.98
N LYS A 173 7.82 33.98 20.27
CA LYS A 173 7.02 34.53 21.38
C LYS A 173 7.44 35.96 21.79
N ALA A 174 8.00 36.73 20.87
CA ALA A 174 8.38 38.13 21.03
C ALA A 174 7.40 39.07 20.33
N PRO A 175 6.29 39.47 20.99
CA PRO A 175 5.43 40.50 20.43
C PRO A 175 6.11 41.86 20.58
N HIS A 176 6.97 42.19 19.62
CA HIS A 176 7.35 43.58 19.31
C HIS A 176 6.24 44.30 18.53
N ARG A 177 5.33 43.52 17.95
CA ARG A 177 4.00 43.90 17.44
C ARG A 177 2.98 42.88 17.97
N GLY A 178 1.69 43.13 17.70
CA GLY A 178 0.61 42.19 18.00
C GLY A 178 0.70 40.89 17.18
N PRO A 179 -0.33 40.02 17.25
CA PRO A 179 -0.36 38.79 16.49
C PRO A 179 -0.30 39.08 14.97
N GLY A 180 0.37 38.19 14.23
CA GLY A 180 0.68 38.36 12.82
C GLY A 180 1.37 37.12 12.24
N SER A 181 1.53 37.10 10.92
CA SER A 181 2.06 35.95 10.18
C SER A 181 3.61 35.90 10.19
N ALA A 182 4.15 34.69 10.09
CA ALA A 182 5.58 34.44 9.94
C ALA A 182 5.94 34.13 8.49
N VAL A 183 7.10 34.61 8.02
CA VAL A 183 7.66 34.26 6.70
C VAL A 183 8.72 33.17 6.91
N VAL A 184 8.65 32.10 6.11
CA VAL A 184 9.73 31.10 6.00
C VAL A 184 10.35 31.23 4.62
N TYR A 185 11.63 31.56 4.57
CA TYR A 185 12.35 31.92 3.35
C TYR A 185 13.50 30.95 3.08
N GLY A 186 13.47 30.31 1.91
CA GLY A 186 14.22 29.09 1.61
C GLY A 186 13.50 27.83 2.10
N PHE A 187 13.83 26.68 1.51
CA PHE A 187 13.37 25.36 1.95
C PHE A 187 14.13 24.97 3.25
N PRO A 188 13.47 24.85 4.41
CA PRO A 188 14.15 24.62 5.68
C PRO A 188 14.19 23.14 6.06
N TYR A 189 14.86 22.84 7.16
CA TYR A 189 14.71 21.61 7.92
C TYR A 189 13.22 21.32 8.25
N LEU A 190 12.86 20.03 8.14
CA LEU A 190 11.50 19.48 8.17
C LEU A 190 10.54 20.10 9.20
N ASP A 191 10.99 20.23 10.45
CA ASP A 191 10.15 20.69 11.55
C ASP A 191 9.89 22.21 11.51
N THR A 192 10.80 23.00 10.95
CA THR A 192 10.78 24.48 11.03
C THR A 192 9.49 25.06 10.43
N LEU A 193 9.16 24.66 9.20
CA LEU A 193 7.93 25.10 8.52
C LEU A 193 6.67 24.66 9.28
N LYS A 194 6.62 23.41 9.73
CA LYS A 194 5.49 22.80 10.45
C LYS A 194 5.28 23.45 11.83
N MET A 195 6.35 23.91 12.49
CA MET A 195 6.27 24.64 13.76
C MET A 195 5.76 26.07 13.57
N CYS A 196 6.22 26.80 12.56
CA CYS A 196 5.77 28.17 12.31
C CYS A 196 4.25 28.26 12.10
N GLY A 197 3.63 27.22 11.51
CA GLY A 197 2.18 27.14 11.24
C GLY A 197 1.29 26.91 12.47
N ARG A 198 1.86 26.78 13.67
CA ARG A 198 1.08 26.58 14.90
C ARG A 198 0.51 27.91 15.40
N LYS A 199 -0.80 27.91 15.72
CA LYS A 199 -1.54 29.09 16.20
C LYS A 199 -1.01 29.67 17.52
N GLU A 200 -0.25 28.91 18.30
CA GLU A 200 0.44 29.38 19.50
C GLU A 200 1.70 30.22 19.20
N LEU A 201 2.09 30.36 17.92
CA LEU A 201 3.35 30.98 17.48
C LEU A 201 3.17 32.03 16.37
N SER A 202 2.19 31.87 15.47
CA SER A 202 1.83 32.88 14.47
C SER A 202 0.36 32.78 14.05
N ASP A 203 -0.16 33.82 13.41
CA ASP A 203 -1.52 33.81 12.81
C ASP A 203 -1.57 33.04 11.47
N GLY A 204 -0.42 32.61 10.95
CA GLY A 204 -0.28 31.96 9.66
C GLY A 204 1.15 32.04 9.13
N VAL A 205 1.47 31.24 8.10
CA VAL A 205 2.81 31.18 7.50
C VAL A 205 2.77 31.46 6.01
N GLU A 206 3.63 32.37 5.57
CA GLU A 206 3.97 32.58 4.16
C GLU A 206 5.25 31.79 3.84
N PHE A 207 5.19 30.87 2.89
CA PHE A 207 6.32 29.99 2.55
C PHE A 207 6.91 30.32 1.17
N PHE A 208 8.20 30.64 1.15
CA PHE A 208 9.00 30.98 -0.02
C PHE A 208 10.13 29.96 -0.19
N GLY A 209 9.78 28.78 -0.73
CA GLY A 209 10.64 27.60 -0.66
C GLY A 209 11.88 27.58 -1.57
N PHE A 210 12.01 28.44 -2.58
CA PHE A 210 13.25 28.52 -3.36
C PHE A 210 14.33 29.33 -2.62
N GLY A 211 13.93 30.39 -1.92
CA GLY A 211 14.85 31.28 -1.18
C GLY A 211 15.80 32.08 -2.06
N ASP A 212 15.43 32.31 -3.33
CA ASP A 212 16.23 33.03 -4.32
C ASP A 212 15.58 34.36 -4.77
N GLU A 213 16.17 35.02 -5.76
CA GLU A 213 15.70 36.31 -6.25
C GLU A 213 14.26 36.29 -6.79
N ARG A 214 13.71 35.14 -7.23
CA ARG A 214 12.30 35.01 -7.62
C ARG A 214 11.39 35.17 -6.40
N ASP A 215 11.72 34.47 -5.33
CA ASP A 215 11.01 34.54 -4.06
C ASP A 215 11.20 35.91 -3.38
N LEU A 216 12.36 36.54 -3.52
CA LEU A 216 12.60 37.89 -3.00
C LEU A 216 11.67 38.92 -3.66
N ASN A 217 11.51 38.84 -4.98
CA ASN A 217 10.60 39.71 -5.73
C ASN A 217 9.13 39.46 -5.34
N THR A 218 8.72 38.20 -5.18
CA THR A 218 7.38 37.85 -4.70
C THR A 218 7.12 38.32 -3.27
N LEU A 219 8.09 38.18 -2.37
CA LEU A 219 8.01 38.71 -0.99
C LEU A 219 7.86 40.23 -0.99
N LYS A 220 8.64 40.96 -1.79
CA LYS A 220 8.54 42.42 -1.94
C LYS A 220 7.17 42.86 -2.46
N PHE A 221 6.59 42.12 -3.42
CA PHE A 221 5.23 42.34 -3.89
C PHE A 221 4.19 42.10 -2.78
N LEU A 222 4.28 40.99 -2.04
CA LEU A 222 3.37 40.68 -0.94
C LEU A 222 3.42 41.74 0.17
N LEU A 223 4.62 42.16 0.60
CA LEU A 223 4.83 43.17 1.63
C LEU A 223 4.20 44.52 1.21
N SER A 224 4.50 44.99 0.00
CA SER A 224 3.94 46.25 -0.51
C SER A 224 2.42 46.20 -0.70
N SER A 225 1.87 45.07 -1.17
CA SER A 225 0.42 44.88 -1.32
C SER A 225 -0.30 44.88 0.03
N ARG A 226 0.20 44.14 1.04
CA ARG A 226 -0.40 44.11 2.38
C ARG A 226 -0.28 45.46 3.09
N ALA A 227 0.87 46.12 2.95
CA ALA A 227 1.07 47.46 3.49
C ALA A 227 0.15 48.51 2.86
N ALA A 228 -0.20 48.38 1.57
CA ALA A 228 -1.16 49.27 0.90
C ALA A 228 -2.59 49.11 1.44
N SER A 229 -2.97 47.91 1.89
CA SER A 229 -4.28 47.61 2.51
C SER A 229 -4.32 47.84 4.03
N SER A 230 -3.17 48.04 4.67
CA SER A 230 -3.06 48.23 6.11
C SER A 230 -3.30 49.68 6.54
N PRO A 231 -3.94 49.93 7.71
CA PRO A 231 -4.01 51.28 8.29
C PRO A 231 -2.62 51.91 8.52
N ASN A 232 -1.59 51.08 8.67
CA ASN A 232 -0.20 51.51 8.75
C ASN A 232 0.57 51.00 7.53
N LYS A 233 0.97 51.92 6.63
CA LYS A 233 1.75 51.60 5.43
C LYS A 233 3.16 51.03 5.68
N LYS A 234 3.56 50.85 6.94
CA LYS A 234 4.77 50.12 7.36
C LYS A 234 4.44 48.88 8.20
N ASP A 235 3.24 48.32 8.07
CA ASP A 235 2.82 47.14 8.81
C ASP A 235 1.98 46.19 7.93
N PRO A 236 2.63 45.24 7.23
CA PRO A 236 1.95 44.26 6.38
C PRO A 236 1.40 43.04 7.14
N GLY A 237 1.38 43.06 8.48
CA GLY A 237 0.98 41.89 9.29
C GLY A 237 2.01 40.75 9.28
N ILE A 238 3.29 41.08 9.07
CA ILE A 238 4.42 40.15 9.20
C ILE A 238 5.16 40.44 10.51
N THR A 239 5.34 39.42 11.35
CA THR A 239 6.04 39.52 12.65
C THR A 239 7.54 39.26 12.49
N CYS A 240 7.90 38.19 11.77
CA CYS A 240 9.27 37.78 11.53
C CYS A 240 9.44 37.05 10.20
N LEU A 241 10.69 36.98 9.74
CA LEU A 241 11.18 36.12 8.68
C LEU A 241 12.23 35.17 9.28
N ILE A 242 12.07 33.87 8.98
CA ILE A 242 13.00 32.80 9.38
C ILE A 242 13.65 32.25 8.11
N THR A 243 14.97 32.08 8.13
CA THR A 243 15.74 31.50 7.02
C THR A 243 16.94 30.71 7.54
N GLU A 244 17.49 29.82 6.72
CA GLU A 244 18.69 29.03 7.02
C GLU A 244 19.86 29.53 6.17
N PHE A 245 21.07 29.60 6.74
CA PHE A 245 22.26 30.06 6.02
C PHE A 245 23.46 29.11 6.24
N PRO A 246 23.82 28.28 5.24
CA PRO A 246 23.05 27.87 4.04
C PRO A 246 21.82 27.01 4.39
N SER A 247 20.91 26.85 3.42
CA SER A 247 19.74 25.96 3.60
C SER A 247 20.08 24.46 3.59
N ASN A 248 19.32 23.66 4.32
CA ASN A 248 19.41 22.19 4.30
C ASN A 248 18.20 21.58 3.55
N PRO A 249 18.38 20.87 2.41
CA PRO A 249 19.62 20.21 1.96
C PRO A 249 20.31 20.86 0.73
N LEU A 250 19.69 21.88 0.12
CA LEU A 250 20.13 22.43 -1.18
C LEU A 250 21.28 23.45 -1.08
N LEU A 251 21.59 23.92 0.13
CA LEU A 251 22.70 24.83 0.41
C LEU A 251 22.58 26.15 -0.37
N ASN A 252 21.33 26.61 -0.55
CA ASN A 252 21.02 27.92 -1.12
C ASN A 252 21.40 29.03 -0.13
N ILE A 253 21.79 30.20 -0.65
CA ILE A 253 22.30 31.31 0.14
C ILE A 253 21.32 32.50 0.03
N PRO A 254 20.50 32.77 1.06
CA PRO A 254 19.55 33.88 1.00
C PRO A 254 20.30 35.22 1.05
N ASP A 255 19.85 36.21 0.27
CA ASP A 255 20.42 37.56 0.25
C ASP A 255 20.00 38.34 1.51
N LEU A 256 20.72 38.10 2.62
CA LEU A 256 20.43 38.72 3.92
C LEU A 256 20.48 40.25 3.89
N VAL A 257 21.18 40.85 2.92
CA VAL A 257 21.27 42.32 2.77
C VAL A 257 19.96 42.86 2.22
N LYS A 258 19.46 42.31 1.10
CA LYS A 258 18.16 42.71 0.55
C LYS A 258 17.00 42.34 1.49
N LEU A 259 17.12 41.24 2.25
CA LEU A 259 16.13 40.90 3.29
C LEU A 259 16.14 41.92 4.44
N ARG A 260 17.32 42.38 4.89
CA ARG A 260 17.46 43.43 5.93
C ARG A 260 16.83 44.76 5.49
N GLU A 261 16.99 45.14 4.22
CA GLU A 261 16.33 46.33 3.65
C GLU A 261 14.80 46.24 3.79
N LEU A 262 14.20 45.11 3.40
CA LEU A 262 12.75 44.86 3.54
C LEU A 262 12.33 44.82 5.02
N ALA A 263 13.12 44.21 5.89
CA ALA A 263 12.83 44.12 7.32
C ALA A 263 12.87 45.50 8.02
N ASP A 264 13.72 46.42 7.56
CA ASP A 264 13.76 47.80 8.04
C ASP A 264 12.64 48.67 7.46
N GLU A 265 12.22 48.44 6.21
CA GLU A 265 11.10 49.14 5.57
C GLU A 265 9.75 48.78 6.23
N TYR A 266 9.49 47.48 6.40
CA TYR A 266 8.22 46.94 6.90
C TYR A 266 8.24 46.53 8.39
N ASN A 267 9.38 46.70 9.07
CA ASN A 267 9.56 46.56 10.51
C ASN A 267 9.27 45.16 11.09
N PHE A 268 9.62 44.07 10.38
CA PHE A 268 9.65 42.71 10.93
C PHE A 268 11.04 42.34 11.52
N LEU A 269 11.17 41.15 12.11
CA LEU A 269 12.45 40.59 12.61
C LEU A 269 13.06 39.60 11.61
N ILE A 270 14.38 39.54 11.51
CA ILE A 270 15.09 38.46 10.78
C ILE A 270 15.73 37.49 11.79
N ILE A 271 15.33 36.22 11.68
CA ILE A 271 15.87 35.09 12.45
C ILE A 271 16.61 34.19 11.46
N VAL A 272 17.89 33.92 11.72
CA VAL A 272 18.74 33.08 10.85
C VAL A 272 19.20 31.85 11.60
N ASP A 273 18.93 30.66 11.07
CA ASP A 273 19.56 29.42 11.54
C ASP A 273 20.91 29.23 10.84
N ASP A 274 21.99 29.26 11.63
CA ASP A 274 23.36 29.14 11.14
C ASP A 274 23.92 27.72 11.27
N THR A 275 23.11 26.72 11.67
CA THR A 275 23.58 25.36 12.04
C THR A 275 24.49 24.71 11.00
N ILE A 276 24.20 24.91 9.70
CA ILE A 276 24.98 24.33 8.60
C ILE A 276 26.24 25.16 8.31
N GLY A 277 26.10 26.47 8.20
CA GLY A 277 27.22 27.37 7.94
C GLY A 277 28.24 27.33 9.08
N ASN A 278 27.74 27.35 10.32
CA ASN A 278 28.39 27.41 11.62
C ASN A 278 29.26 28.65 11.86
N PHE A 279 29.25 29.13 13.10
CA PHE A 279 29.96 30.34 13.50
C PHE A 279 31.50 30.23 13.55
N ALA A 280 32.12 29.07 13.25
CA ALA A 280 33.55 29.07 12.92
C ALA A 280 33.79 29.56 11.49
N ASN A 281 32.84 29.35 10.59
CA ASN A 281 32.95 29.76 9.19
C ASN A 281 32.32 31.11 8.88
N LEU A 282 31.24 31.46 9.59
CA LEU A 282 30.44 32.65 9.30
C LEU A 282 30.32 33.60 10.50
N ASP A 283 30.26 34.89 10.21
CA ASP A 283 29.72 35.91 11.10
C ASP A 283 28.49 36.55 10.45
N LEU A 284 27.30 36.12 10.90
CA LEU A 284 26.00 36.63 10.43
C LEU A 284 25.45 37.78 11.29
N LEU A 285 26.16 38.18 12.36
CA LEU A 285 25.89 39.41 13.10
C LEU A 285 26.58 40.63 12.48
N LYS A 286 27.64 40.38 11.69
CA LYS A 286 28.25 41.33 10.76
C LYS A 286 27.18 42.07 9.94
N ASP A 287 27.44 43.36 9.71
CA ASP A 287 26.53 44.31 9.05
C ASP A 287 25.13 44.48 9.68
N GLY A 288 24.82 43.77 10.79
CA GLY A 288 23.52 43.84 11.47
C GLY A 288 22.36 43.22 10.68
N CYS A 289 22.64 42.29 9.74
CA CYS A 289 21.61 41.71 8.88
C CYS A 289 20.62 40.80 9.65
N ALA A 290 21.10 39.99 10.60
CA ALA A 290 20.26 39.18 11.47
C ALA A 290 19.91 39.90 12.79
N ASP A 291 18.65 39.84 13.24
CA ASP A 291 18.26 40.27 14.59
C ASP A 291 18.55 39.18 15.63
N VAL A 292 18.35 37.92 15.24
CA VAL A 292 18.56 36.72 16.07
C VAL A 292 19.24 35.63 15.24
N ILE A 293 20.30 35.03 15.76
CA ILE A 293 20.87 33.78 15.27
C ILE A 293 20.40 32.63 16.16
N CYS A 294 20.04 31.50 15.55
CA CYS A 294 19.78 30.24 16.22
C CYS A 294 20.71 29.13 15.70
N THR A 295 21.26 28.34 16.61
CA THR A 295 22.26 27.30 16.28
C THR A 295 21.91 25.98 16.94
N SER A 296 21.90 24.87 16.20
CA SER A 296 21.82 23.54 16.78
C SER A 296 23.20 23.06 17.25
N LEU A 297 23.53 23.38 18.50
CA LEU A 297 24.79 22.96 19.15
C LEU A 297 24.98 21.43 19.17
N THR A 298 23.90 20.66 19.04
CA THR A 298 23.87 19.21 18.82
C THR A 298 24.75 18.73 17.65
N LYS A 299 24.98 19.58 16.65
CA LYS A 299 25.67 19.24 15.39
C LYS A 299 27.19 19.45 15.52
N ILE A 300 27.82 20.15 14.57
CA ILE A 300 29.27 20.31 14.49
C ILE A 300 29.91 20.93 15.74
N PHE A 301 29.19 21.77 16.49
CA PHE A 301 29.70 22.32 17.75
C PHE A 301 30.04 21.20 18.75
N ASN A 302 29.12 20.27 18.98
CA ASN A 302 29.34 19.10 19.83
C ASN A 302 30.18 18.00 19.12
N GLY A 303 29.97 17.75 17.83
CA GLY A 303 30.76 16.82 17.00
C GLY A 303 30.60 15.32 17.30
N ARG A 304 30.43 14.92 18.55
CA ARG A 304 30.49 13.52 18.99
C ARG A 304 29.14 12.79 18.94
N GLY A 305 28.06 13.48 18.54
CA GLY A 305 26.71 12.90 18.42
C GLY A 305 26.10 12.45 19.76
N ASP A 306 26.66 12.92 20.87
CA ASP A 306 26.43 12.42 22.22
C ASP A 306 25.67 13.40 23.14
N ALA A 307 25.41 14.64 22.74
CA ALA A 307 24.65 15.60 23.53
C ALA A 307 23.72 16.45 22.64
N MET A 308 22.58 16.88 23.21
CA MET A 308 21.60 17.71 22.51
C MET A 308 21.48 19.09 23.15
N ALA A 309 21.80 20.12 22.37
CA ALA A 309 21.66 21.51 22.77
C ALA A 309 21.33 22.41 21.56
N GLY A 310 20.89 23.64 21.87
CA GLY A 310 20.76 24.72 20.91
C GLY A 310 21.26 26.04 21.53
N SER A 311 21.42 27.07 20.71
CA SER A 311 21.77 28.43 21.12
C SER A 311 20.80 29.46 20.54
N LEU A 312 20.71 30.61 21.20
CA LEU A 312 20.21 31.86 20.64
C LEU A 312 21.24 32.95 20.89
N ILE A 313 21.53 33.74 19.86
CA ILE A 313 22.37 34.93 19.98
C ILE A 313 21.55 36.11 19.44
N ILE A 314 21.25 37.08 20.31
CA ILE A 314 20.64 38.35 19.89
C ILE A 314 21.76 39.27 19.38
N GLY A 315 21.61 39.79 18.17
CA GLY A 315 22.54 40.75 17.61
C GLY A 315 22.63 42.02 18.46
N SER A 316 23.86 42.46 18.77
CA SER A 316 24.09 43.63 19.63
C SER A 316 23.75 44.97 18.97
N ALA A 317 23.77 45.04 17.63
CA ALA A 317 23.69 46.27 16.84
C ALA A 317 22.29 46.65 16.34
N GLY A 318 21.30 45.75 16.42
CA GLY A 318 19.96 45.98 15.86
C GLY A 318 19.11 46.97 16.67
N LYS A 319 18.27 47.78 16.00
CA LYS A 319 17.32 48.74 16.63
C LYS A 319 16.37 48.09 17.67
N LYS A 320 16.19 46.76 17.58
CA LYS A 320 15.31 45.94 18.45
C LYS A 320 16.07 45.15 19.52
N SER A 321 17.41 45.18 19.54
CA SER A 321 18.30 44.45 20.48
C SER A 321 17.82 44.55 21.93
N ASP A 322 17.60 45.77 22.43
CA ASP A 322 17.27 45.99 23.84
C ASP A 322 15.82 45.59 24.19
N GLN A 323 14.96 45.47 23.19
CA GLN A 323 13.59 44.97 23.35
C GLN A 323 13.59 43.44 23.39
N LEU A 324 14.35 42.79 22.49
CA LEU A 324 14.59 41.34 22.49
C LEU A 324 15.24 40.88 23.80
N LYS A 325 16.29 41.58 24.26
CA LYS A 325 17.01 41.27 25.51
C LYS A 325 16.10 41.38 26.75
N ARG A 326 15.35 42.49 26.87
CA ARG A 326 14.39 42.67 27.98
C ARG A 326 13.27 41.64 27.96
N LEU A 327 12.77 41.30 26.77
CA LEU A 327 11.78 40.23 26.64
C LEU A 327 12.36 38.86 27.02
N MET A 328 13.57 38.49 26.57
CA MET A 328 14.21 37.26 27.00
C MET A 328 14.37 37.19 28.53
N GLN A 329 14.79 38.30 29.16
CA GLN A 329 14.87 38.41 30.61
C GLN A 329 13.50 38.22 31.29
N ASN A 330 12.41 38.75 30.71
CA ASN A 330 11.05 38.60 31.21
C ASN A 330 10.45 37.20 30.97
N LEU A 331 10.73 36.57 29.82
CA LEU A 331 10.38 35.17 29.53
C LEU A 331 11.12 34.20 30.47
N ASN A 332 12.33 34.57 30.90
CA ASN A 332 13.11 33.88 31.93
C ASN A 332 12.78 34.36 33.36
N GLY A 333 11.73 35.20 33.52
CA GLY A 333 11.42 35.99 34.72
C GLY A 333 11.03 35.20 35.97
N GLY A 334 12.00 34.47 36.53
CA GLY A 334 11.86 33.72 37.79
C GLY A 334 12.76 32.49 37.92
N CYS A 335 13.61 32.15 36.93
CA CYS A 335 14.45 30.94 36.99
C CYS A 335 15.88 31.18 36.45
N ASN A 336 16.86 31.29 37.36
CA ASN A 336 18.30 31.37 37.06
C ASN A 336 18.93 30.04 36.56
N HIS A 337 18.13 29.11 36.03
CA HIS A 337 18.60 27.81 35.54
C HIS A 337 18.04 27.57 34.14
N GLY A 338 18.92 27.42 33.15
CA GLY A 338 18.51 27.10 31.78
C GLY A 338 17.90 25.70 31.68
N ASP A 339 16.98 25.50 30.73
CA ASP A 339 16.32 24.20 30.47
C ASP A 339 17.24 23.16 29.76
N LEU A 340 18.57 23.33 29.83
CA LEU A 340 19.57 22.38 29.32
C LEU A 340 20.08 21.47 30.45
N TYR A 341 20.17 20.17 30.19
CA TYR A 341 20.67 19.18 31.14
C TYR A 341 22.13 19.48 31.49
N VAL A 342 22.47 19.48 32.78
CA VAL A 342 23.85 19.76 33.22
C VAL A 342 24.88 18.81 32.60
N GLN A 343 24.56 17.52 32.37
CA GLN A 343 25.49 16.62 31.69
C GLN A 343 25.55 16.88 30.18
N ASP A 344 24.45 17.24 29.51
CA ASP A 344 24.53 17.69 28.10
C ASP A 344 25.32 19.00 28.00
N ALA A 345 25.17 19.93 28.95
CA ALA A 345 25.94 21.16 29.01
C ALA A 345 27.43 20.91 29.25
N ASN A 346 27.78 19.99 30.17
CA ASN A 346 29.16 19.58 30.42
C ASN A 346 29.76 18.85 29.21
N ALA A 347 28.99 17.95 28.58
CA ALA A 347 29.40 17.26 27.36
C ALA A 347 29.62 18.25 26.23
N VAL A 348 28.63 19.10 25.91
CA VAL A 348 28.74 20.16 24.90
C VAL A 348 29.91 21.11 25.18
N SER A 349 30.10 21.55 26.43
CA SER A 349 31.22 22.41 26.81
C SER A 349 32.56 21.74 26.53
N LYS A 350 32.78 20.53 27.06
CA LYS A 350 34.01 19.77 26.83
C LYS A 350 34.22 19.46 25.35
N ASN A 351 33.17 19.04 24.67
CA ASN A 351 33.19 18.64 23.29
C ASN A 351 33.33 19.83 22.32
N SER A 352 33.12 21.06 22.80
CA SER A 352 33.35 22.28 22.03
C SER A 352 34.79 22.81 22.09
N GLU A 353 35.64 22.28 22.98
CA GLU A 353 37.04 22.71 23.13
C GLU A 353 37.84 22.59 21.82
N ASP A 354 37.53 21.57 21.00
CA ASP A 354 38.17 21.28 19.71
C ASP A 354 37.31 21.71 18.49
N PHE A 355 36.23 22.46 18.70
CA PHE A 355 35.26 22.78 17.63
C PHE A 355 35.88 23.50 16.44
N VAL A 356 36.72 24.51 16.67
CA VAL A 356 37.29 25.34 15.58
C VAL A 356 38.25 24.50 14.72
N GLU A 357 39.13 23.72 15.35
CA GLU A 357 40.05 22.80 14.67
C GLU A 357 39.30 21.75 13.85
N ARG A 358 38.27 21.13 14.45
CA ARG A 358 37.40 20.16 13.75
C ARG A 358 36.70 20.80 12.55
N SER A 359 36.18 22.02 12.69
CA SER A 359 35.52 22.74 11.60
C SER A 359 36.50 23.01 10.45
N SER A 360 37.71 23.49 10.74
CA SER A 360 38.76 23.72 9.73
C SER A 360 39.15 22.45 8.97
N ARG A 361 39.37 21.32 9.66
CA ARG A 361 39.68 20.03 9.02
C ARG A 361 38.51 19.52 8.16
N ILE A 362 37.28 19.64 8.66
CA ILE A 362 36.07 19.26 7.93
C ILE A 362 35.90 20.13 6.66
N ASN A 363 36.17 21.44 6.74
CA ASN A 363 36.13 22.34 5.59
C ASN A 363 37.10 21.87 4.49
N GLU A 364 38.38 21.64 4.82
CA GLU A 364 39.39 21.25 3.84
C GLU A 364 39.02 19.93 3.14
N THR A 365 38.65 18.90 3.91
CA THR A 365 38.27 17.60 3.36
C THR A 365 36.99 17.69 2.52
N ALA A 366 35.98 18.44 2.97
CA ALA A 366 34.72 18.59 2.25
C ALA A 366 34.87 19.39 0.95
N GLU A 367 35.65 20.47 0.96
CA GLU A 367 35.90 21.30 -0.21
C GLU A 367 36.65 20.50 -1.29
N ARG A 368 37.73 19.80 -0.91
CA ARG A 368 38.50 18.92 -1.81
C ARG A 368 37.65 17.76 -2.37
N LEU A 369 36.72 17.23 -1.58
CA LEU A 369 35.81 16.16 -2.02
C LEU A 369 34.72 16.70 -2.95
N ALA A 370 34.18 17.89 -2.67
CA ALA A 370 33.18 18.55 -3.50
C ALA A 370 33.76 18.99 -4.86
N GLU A 371 34.99 19.50 -4.89
CA GLU A 371 35.71 19.79 -6.14
C GLU A 371 35.93 18.53 -6.97
N TRP A 372 36.46 17.47 -6.37
CA TRP A 372 36.65 16.19 -7.06
C TRP A 372 35.33 15.59 -7.58
N LEU A 373 34.25 15.63 -6.79
CA LEU A 373 32.92 15.16 -7.21
C LEU A 373 32.33 15.99 -8.35
N ARG A 374 32.62 17.30 -8.40
CA ARG A 374 32.14 18.21 -9.46
C ARG A 374 32.75 17.88 -10.83
N GLU A 375 33.94 17.30 -10.86
CA GLU A 375 34.63 16.90 -12.10
C GLU A 375 34.24 15.48 -12.57
N ARG A 376 33.48 14.71 -11.78
CA ARG A 376 33.07 13.35 -12.14
C ARG A 376 32.01 13.31 -13.24
N GLU A 377 32.14 12.34 -14.15
CA GLU A 377 31.13 12.12 -15.17
C GLU A 377 29.81 11.54 -14.61
N GLU A 378 29.84 10.89 -13.44
CA GLU A 378 28.68 10.22 -12.84
C GLU A 378 27.74 11.17 -12.07
N VAL A 379 28.24 12.34 -11.67
CA VAL A 379 27.48 13.35 -10.91
C VAL A 379 26.76 14.28 -11.88
N GLU A 380 25.46 14.51 -11.67
CA GLU A 380 24.66 15.45 -12.46
C GLU A 380 24.71 16.85 -11.85
N VAL A 381 24.51 16.94 -10.53
CA VAL A 381 24.54 18.18 -9.76
C VAL A 381 25.22 17.93 -8.42
N ILE A 382 26.06 18.87 -8.00
CA ILE A 382 26.56 18.98 -6.63
C ILE A 382 26.16 20.34 -6.05
N TYR A 383 25.51 20.29 -4.88
CA TYR A 383 25.18 21.43 -4.05
C TYR A 383 26.25 21.56 -2.96
N TYR A 384 26.96 22.68 -2.97
CA TYR A 384 27.98 23.03 -1.97
C TYR A 384 28.12 24.56 -1.95
N PRO A 385 28.28 25.25 -0.80
CA PRO A 385 28.16 26.71 -0.74
C PRO A 385 29.16 27.48 -1.62
N LYS A 386 30.34 26.91 -1.89
CA LYS A 386 31.33 27.46 -2.85
C LYS A 386 30.77 27.55 -4.28
N PHE A 387 29.85 26.66 -4.66
CA PHE A 387 29.28 26.56 -6.00
C PHE A 387 27.87 27.13 -6.08
N THR A 388 27.09 26.99 -4.99
CA THR A 388 25.74 27.55 -4.86
C THR A 388 25.84 29.00 -4.37
N GLN A 389 25.96 29.96 -5.30
CA GLN A 389 25.94 31.41 -4.99
C GLN A 389 27.07 31.90 -4.04
N GLY A 390 28.28 31.33 -4.15
CA GLY A 390 29.42 31.57 -3.23
C GLY A 390 29.70 33.03 -2.87
N GLY A 391 29.54 33.98 -3.80
CA GLY A 391 29.76 35.42 -3.50
C GLY A 391 28.83 36.02 -2.43
N LEU A 392 27.63 35.46 -2.20
CA LEU A 392 26.79 35.85 -1.06
C LEU A 392 27.28 35.23 0.25
N TYR A 393 27.85 34.03 0.21
CA TYR A 393 28.41 33.32 1.37
C TYR A 393 29.72 33.97 1.82
N GLU A 394 30.64 34.23 0.89
CA GLU A 394 31.96 34.86 1.11
C GLU A 394 31.88 36.25 1.75
N ARG A 395 30.75 36.96 1.62
CA ARG A 395 30.50 38.24 2.32
C ARG A 395 30.52 38.07 3.84
N PHE A 396 29.88 37.00 4.32
CA PHE A 396 29.73 36.71 5.75
C PHE A 396 30.76 35.69 6.27
N MET A 397 31.62 35.16 5.40
CA MET A 397 32.73 34.30 5.78
C MET A 397 33.71 35.02 6.71
N VAL A 398 34.10 34.35 7.79
CA VAL A 398 35.08 34.84 8.78
C VAL A 398 36.44 34.98 8.11
N LYS A 399 37.02 36.19 8.20
CA LYS A 399 38.36 36.49 7.67
C LYS A 399 39.35 36.56 8.83
N GLY A 400 40.55 35.99 8.65
CA GLY A 400 41.56 35.91 9.72
C GLY A 400 41.99 37.26 10.30
N GLU A 401 41.93 38.33 9.50
CA GLU A 401 42.19 39.71 9.94
C GLU A 401 41.10 40.25 10.88
N GLU A 402 39.86 39.75 10.80
CA GLU A 402 38.70 40.26 11.54
C GLU A 402 38.56 39.67 12.95
N ARG A 403 39.06 38.44 13.18
CA ARG A 403 39.06 37.79 14.51
C ARG A 403 40.30 38.04 15.35
N GLY A 404 41.45 38.30 14.73
CA GLY A 404 42.73 38.48 15.43
C GLY A 404 43.38 37.20 15.98
N ASP A 405 42.72 36.04 15.88
CA ASP A 405 43.27 34.70 16.15
C ASP A 405 43.90 34.06 14.90
N GLY A 406 43.73 34.67 13.72
CA GLY A 406 44.19 34.16 12.43
C GLY A 406 43.29 33.10 11.80
N HIS A 407 42.16 32.76 12.42
CA HIS A 407 41.24 31.73 11.91
C HIS A 407 40.48 32.22 10.67
N VAL A 408 40.45 31.40 9.62
CA VAL A 408 39.74 31.67 8.37
C VAL A 408 38.59 30.68 8.21
N GLY A 409 37.40 31.18 7.89
CA GLY A 409 36.23 30.35 7.62
C GLY A 409 36.34 29.58 6.31
N GLY A 410 35.72 28.39 6.26
CA GLY A 410 35.53 27.62 5.02
C GLY A 410 34.05 27.47 4.66
N TYR A 411 33.71 26.64 3.68
CA TYR A 411 32.33 26.48 3.18
C TYR A 411 31.49 25.42 3.93
N GLY A 412 32.01 24.86 5.02
CA GLY A 412 31.34 23.84 5.82
C GLY A 412 31.53 22.41 5.31
N GLY A 413 31.07 21.45 6.13
CA GLY A 413 31.20 20.01 5.89
C GLY A 413 30.03 19.32 5.19
N LEU A 414 28.99 20.06 4.79
CA LEU A 414 27.77 19.49 4.23
C LEU A 414 27.70 19.76 2.73
N PHE A 415 27.47 18.71 1.93
CA PHE A 415 27.13 18.81 0.52
C PHE A 415 25.99 17.85 0.16
N SER A 416 25.35 18.08 -0.99
CA SER A 416 24.36 17.17 -1.55
C SER A 416 24.69 16.86 -3.01
N ILE A 417 24.47 15.63 -3.45
CA ILE A 417 24.65 15.22 -4.85
C ILE A 417 23.38 14.62 -5.45
N VAL A 418 23.20 14.84 -6.74
CA VAL A 418 22.27 14.12 -7.61
C VAL A 418 23.12 13.44 -8.69
N LEU A 419 22.91 12.13 -8.88
CA LEU A 419 23.62 11.35 -9.90
C LEU A 419 22.84 11.36 -11.22
N LYS A 420 23.55 11.17 -12.34
CA LYS A 420 22.92 11.11 -13.66
C LYS A 420 22.00 9.90 -13.81
N ASN A 421 20.97 10.03 -14.64
CA ASN A 421 19.96 9.00 -14.88
C ASN A 421 20.48 7.62 -15.34
N ASP A 422 21.71 7.51 -15.87
CA ASP A 422 22.35 6.25 -16.22
C ASP A 422 23.10 5.58 -15.05
N VAL A 423 23.34 6.33 -13.96
CA VAL A 423 23.96 5.88 -12.71
C VAL A 423 22.87 5.56 -11.71
N CYS A 424 22.82 4.33 -11.21
CA CYS A 424 21.80 3.92 -10.24
C CYS A 424 22.14 4.44 -8.83
N GLU A 425 21.41 5.45 -8.37
CA GLU A 425 21.52 6.07 -7.04
C GLU A 425 21.39 5.06 -5.91
N ARG A 426 20.49 4.07 -6.06
CA ARG A 426 20.32 2.99 -5.10
C ARG A 426 21.58 2.13 -5.02
N THR A 427 22.14 1.73 -6.17
CA THR A 427 23.38 0.94 -6.20
C THR A 427 24.53 1.73 -5.59
N PHE A 428 24.69 3.00 -5.96
CA PHE A 428 25.71 3.88 -5.41
C PHE A 428 25.58 3.98 -3.88
N TYR A 429 24.40 4.33 -3.36
CA TYR A 429 24.18 4.47 -1.92
C TYR A 429 24.35 3.15 -1.16
N ASP A 430 23.93 2.02 -1.73
CA ASP A 430 24.07 0.72 -1.10
C ASP A 430 25.54 0.27 -1.00
N GLN A 431 26.36 0.62 -2.00
CA GLN A 431 27.80 0.34 -2.04
C GLN A 431 28.69 1.40 -1.35
N LEU A 432 28.17 2.60 -1.06
CA LEU A 432 28.93 3.64 -0.38
C LEU A 432 29.25 3.21 1.06
N GLU A 433 30.52 2.90 1.32
CA GLU A 433 31.04 2.41 2.61
C GLU A 433 31.26 3.54 3.64
N ILE A 434 30.26 4.41 3.77
CA ILE A 434 30.20 5.52 4.72
C ILE A 434 29.06 5.28 5.71
N CYS A 435 29.20 5.75 6.95
CA CYS A 435 28.14 5.63 7.97
C CYS A 435 26.83 6.28 7.48
N LYS A 436 25.69 5.68 7.84
CA LYS A 436 24.38 6.06 7.28
C LYS A 436 23.42 6.50 8.38
N GLY A 437 22.88 7.70 8.26
CA GLY A 437 21.93 8.24 9.24
C GLY A 437 21.47 9.68 8.91
N PRO A 438 20.35 10.14 9.50
CA PRO A 438 19.71 11.42 9.16
C PRO A 438 20.37 12.66 9.80
N SER A 439 21.35 12.49 10.70
CA SER A 439 22.05 13.62 11.33
C SER A 439 23.17 14.19 10.43
N LEU A 440 23.91 15.15 10.97
CA LEU A 440 25.04 15.85 10.34
C LEU A 440 25.95 16.46 11.42
N GLY A 441 27.14 16.92 11.02
CA GLY A 441 28.10 17.59 11.90
C GLY A 441 28.74 16.64 12.91
N THR A 442 28.94 15.37 12.54
CA THR A 442 29.60 14.35 13.36
C THR A 442 31.10 14.29 13.08
N ASN A 443 31.89 13.79 14.03
CA ASN A 443 33.33 13.54 13.88
C ASN A 443 33.66 12.43 12.85
N PHE A 444 32.63 11.73 12.36
CA PHE A 444 32.71 10.74 11.28
C PHE A 444 31.69 11.10 10.20
N THR A 445 31.97 10.70 8.96
CA THR A 445 31.21 11.06 7.78
C THR A 445 29.87 10.32 7.74
N LEU A 446 28.78 11.05 7.46
CA LEU A 446 27.41 10.53 7.39
C LEU A 446 26.80 10.77 5.99
N ALA A 447 26.21 9.73 5.40
CA ALA A 447 25.50 9.79 4.12
C ALA A 447 24.02 9.37 4.24
N CYS A 448 23.11 10.11 3.63
CA CYS A 448 21.69 9.78 3.60
C CYS A 448 20.96 10.25 2.33
N PRO A 449 19.97 9.49 1.80
CA PRO A 449 19.02 9.97 0.81
C PRO A 449 18.04 10.92 1.49
N TYR A 450 18.42 12.19 1.60
CA TYR A 450 17.76 13.16 2.49
C TYR A 450 16.26 13.27 2.21
N THR A 451 15.87 13.37 0.95
CA THR A 451 14.48 13.59 0.54
C THR A 451 13.59 12.40 0.90
N LEU A 452 14.12 11.17 0.84
CA LEU A 452 13.38 9.99 1.29
C LEU A 452 13.22 9.93 2.80
N LEU A 453 14.21 10.37 3.59
CA LEU A 453 14.13 10.36 5.06
C LEU A 453 13.37 11.56 5.66
N ALA A 454 13.41 12.71 5.01
CA ALA A 454 12.79 13.93 5.52
C ALA A 454 11.38 14.15 4.96
N HIS A 455 11.12 13.70 3.73
CA HIS A 455 9.92 14.07 2.97
C HIS A 455 9.25 12.86 2.29
N TYR A 456 9.34 11.66 2.87
CA TYR A 456 8.82 10.42 2.26
C TYR A 456 7.36 10.53 1.78
N HIS A 457 6.50 11.12 2.61
CA HIS A 457 5.08 11.31 2.30
C HIS A 457 4.78 12.62 1.52
N GLU A 458 5.78 13.45 1.24
CA GLU A 458 5.63 14.76 0.59
C GLU A 458 6.64 14.99 -0.56
N LEU A 459 7.07 13.90 -1.23
CA LEU A 459 8.08 13.92 -2.29
C LEU A 459 7.74 14.84 -3.47
N ASP A 460 6.48 14.95 -3.86
CA ASP A 460 6.05 15.82 -4.95
C ASP A 460 6.11 17.31 -4.56
N PHE A 461 5.81 17.63 -3.29
CA PHE A 461 5.99 18.97 -2.72
C PHE A 461 7.48 19.33 -2.63
N ALA A 462 8.33 18.43 -2.12
CA ALA A 462 9.77 18.62 -2.07
C ALA A 462 10.36 18.83 -3.48
N ARG A 463 9.95 18.02 -4.46
CA ARG A 463 10.40 18.13 -5.85
C ARG A 463 10.02 19.47 -6.50
N ALA A 464 8.88 20.06 -6.14
CA ALA A 464 8.44 21.36 -6.67
C ALA A 464 9.43 22.50 -6.33
N TYR A 465 10.17 22.39 -5.23
CA TYR A 465 11.22 23.34 -4.82
C TYR A 465 12.65 22.89 -5.21
N GLY A 466 12.78 21.84 -6.04
CA GLY A 466 14.06 21.32 -6.51
C GLY A 466 14.71 20.27 -5.60
N VAL A 467 14.06 19.88 -4.49
CA VAL A 467 14.56 18.84 -3.58
C VAL A 467 14.21 17.46 -4.18
N GLN A 468 15.12 16.91 -4.98
CA GLN A 468 14.87 15.68 -5.75
C GLN A 468 14.80 14.41 -4.86
N PRO A 469 13.92 13.43 -5.15
CA PRO A 469 13.86 12.17 -4.39
C PRO A 469 15.15 11.35 -4.36
N ASN A 470 15.99 11.46 -5.40
CA ASN A 470 17.28 10.78 -5.52
C ASN A 470 18.47 11.56 -4.93
N LEU A 471 18.22 12.68 -4.23
CA LEU A 471 19.27 13.51 -3.64
C LEU A 471 19.91 12.80 -2.44
N ILE A 472 21.24 12.64 -2.50
CA ILE A 472 22.07 12.07 -1.44
C ILE A 472 22.83 13.21 -0.76
N ARG A 473 22.57 13.44 0.52
CA ARG A 473 23.25 14.42 1.36
C ARG A 473 24.37 13.75 2.14
N VAL A 474 25.52 14.40 2.20
CA VAL A 474 26.72 13.90 2.87
C VAL A 474 27.28 14.97 3.80
N SER A 475 27.48 14.60 5.06
CA SER A 475 28.15 15.40 6.09
C SER A 475 29.52 14.81 6.34
N VAL A 476 30.57 15.49 5.93
CA VAL A 476 31.97 15.09 6.11
C VAL A 476 32.38 15.17 7.57
N GLY A 477 33.13 14.16 8.02
CA GLY A 477 33.72 14.05 9.34
C GLY A 477 35.23 14.31 9.34
N LEU A 478 35.92 13.72 10.31
CA LEU A 478 37.37 13.90 10.51
C LEU A 478 38.22 12.83 9.83
N GLU A 479 37.64 11.92 9.05
CA GLU A 479 38.43 10.91 8.32
C GLU A 479 39.40 11.56 7.32
N GLU A 480 40.45 10.83 6.92
CA GLU A 480 41.38 11.31 5.89
C GLU A 480 40.68 11.39 4.53
N TYR A 481 40.98 12.44 3.76
CA TYR A 481 40.42 12.66 2.42
C TYR A 481 40.55 11.43 1.51
N GLY A 482 41.67 10.71 1.59
CA GLY A 482 41.93 9.50 0.81
C GLY A 482 40.93 8.37 1.09
N ASP A 483 40.56 8.16 2.35
CA ASP A 483 39.67 7.08 2.77
C ASP A 483 38.23 7.36 2.31
N ILE A 484 37.75 8.59 2.53
CA ILE A 484 36.42 9.00 2.07
C ILE A 484 36.36 8.91 0.54
N LYS A 485 37.36 9.46 -0.18
CA LYS A 485 37.44 9.40 -1.64
C LYS A 485 37.44 7.94 -2.14
N ALA A 486 38.19 7.04 -1.52
CA ALA A 486 38.23 5.63 -1.89
C ALA A 486 36.86 4.95 -1.74
N ALA A 487 36.09 5.27 -0.69
CA ALA A 487 34.73 4.77 -0.52
C ALA A 487 33.77 5.24 -1.64
N PHE A 488 33.90 6.51 -2.07
CA PHE A 488 33.15 7.03 -3.23
C PHE A 488 33.60 6.38 -4.55
N GLU A 489 34.90 6.21 -4.77
CA GLU A 489 35.43 5.57 -5.98
C GLU A 489 34.98 4.11 -6.10
N SER A 490 35.03 3.34 -5.01
CA SER A 490 34.51 1.98 -4.96
C SER A 490 33.03 1.90 -5.36
N ALA A 491 32.20 2.81 -4.81
CA ALA A 491 30.79 2.88 -5.15
C ALA A 491 30.54 3.26 -6.62
N PHE A 492 31.30 4.21 -7.19
CA PHE A 492 31.21 4.57 -8.61
C PHE A 492 31.69 3.43 -9.52
N ASP A 493 32.74 2.70 -9.16
CA ASP A 493 33.25 1.57 -9.93
C ASP A 493 32.24 0.41 -10.01
N VAL A 494 31.52 0.14 -8.93
CA VAL A 494 30.41 -0.83 -8.97
C VAL A 494 29.27 -0.33 -9.87
N CYS A 495 28.88 0.94 -9.77
CA CYS A 495 27.88 1.53 -10.66
C CYS A 495 28.30 1.45 -12.14
N ARG A 496 29.58 1.71 -12.45
CA ARG A 496 30.15 1.63 -13.80
C ARG A 496 30.14 0.20 -14.33
N LYS A 497 30.52 -0.79 -13.52
CA LYS A 497 30.41 -2.22 -13.87
C LYS A 497 28.97 -2.61 -14.18
N VAL A 498 28.02 -2.23 -13.32
CA VAL A 498 26.58 -2.49 -13.53
C VAL A 498 26.03 -1.77 -14.79
N ARG A 499 26.53 -0.56 -15.12
CA ARG A 499 26.18 0.14 -16.37
C ARG A 499 26.70 -0.64 -17.59
N LEU A 500 27.97 -1.01 -17.59
CA LEU A 500 28.60 -1.77 -18.68
C LEU A 500 27.92 -3.13 -18.88
N GLU A 501 27.63 -3.89 -17.82
CA GLU A 501 26.89 -5.16 -17.92
C GLU A 501 25.49 -4.98 -18.54
N ARG A 502 24.80 -3.88 -18.25
CA ARG A 502 23.50 -3.54 -18.86
C ARG A 502 23.65 -3.13 -20.33
N GLU A 503 24.70 -2.39 -20.67
CA GLU A 503 25.01 -1.97 -22.04
C GLU A 503 25.45 -3.15 -22.92
N GLU A 504 26.34 -4.02 -22.44
CA GLU A 504 26.73 -5.26 -23.11
C GLU A 504 25.54 -6.21 -23.30
N ALA A 505 24.66 -6.34 -22.29
CA ALA A 505 23.42 -7.11 -22.45
C ALA A 505 22.52 -6.49 -23.54
N ARG A 506 22.42 -5.16 -23.61
CA ARG A 506 21.61 -4.43 -24.60
C ARG A 506 22.20 -4.50 -26.01
N GLU A 507 23.51 -4.38 -26.17
CA GLU A 507 24.22 -4.58 -27.44
C GLU A 507 24.16 -6.04 -27.90
N GLY A 508 24.31 -7.00 -26.98
CA GLY A 508 24.14 -8.43 -27.24
C GLY A 508 22.73 -8.71 -27.77
N LEU A 509 21.70 -8.13 -27.16
CA LEU A 509 20.33 -8.15 -27.68
C LEU A 509 20.23 -7.52 -29.08
N GLY A 510 20.89 -6.38 -29.33
CA GLY A 510 20.91 -5.70 -30.62
C GLY A 510 21.53 -6.54 -31.75
N ARG A 511 22.72 -7.12 -31.51
CA ARG A 511 23.42 -8.00 -32.47
C ARG A 511 22.63 -9.30 -32.73
N LEU A 512 21.94 -9.84 -31.71
CA LEU A 512 21.01 -10.98 -31.86
C LEU A 512 19.72 -10.59 -32.61
N GLY A 513 19.32 -9.32 -32.61
CA GLY A 513 18.20 -8.79 -33.38
C GLY A 513 18.50 -8.59 -34.87
N GLY A 514 19.75 -8.28 -35.23
CA GLY A 514 20.20 -8.10 -36.62
C GLY A 514 20.32 -9.41 -37.42
N LEU A 515 20.46 -10.55 -36.76
CA LEU A 515 20.50 -11.87 -37.41
C LEU A 515 19.08 -12.46 -37.49
N GLY A 516 18.40 -12.21 -38.61
CA GLY A 516 17.03 -12.64 -38.91
C GLY A 516 16.80 -14.15 -39.08
N GLY A 517 17.28 -14.98 -38.14
CA GLY A 517 17.15 -16.44 -38.15
C GLY A 517 16.89 -17.03 -36.75
N GLU A 518 16.42 -18.28 -36.71
CA GLU A 518 15.96 -18.93 -35.46
C GLU A 518 17.01 -19.05 -34.35
N GLY A 519 18.30 -18.92 -34.67
CA GLY A 519 19.41 -18.88 -33.71
C GLY A 519 19.30 -17.73 -32.70
N GLY A 520 18.97 -16.51 -33.17
CA GLY A 520 18.90 -15.33 -32.30
C GLY A 520 17.84 -15.46 -31.19
N ARG A 521 16.71 -16.10 -31.52
CA ARG A 521 15.57 -16.34 -30.62
C ARG A 521 15.83 -17.38 -29.52
N ARG A 522 16.96 -18.11 -29.56
CA ARG A 522 17.36 -19.07 -28.51
C ARG A 522 18.23 -18.46 -27.41
N ALA A 523 19.12 -17.53 -27.75
CA ALA A 523 20.01 -16.89 -26.76
C ALA A 523 19.23 -15.97 -25.80
N LEU A 524 18.27 -15.22 -26.34
CA LEU A 524 17.31 -14.34 -25.64
C LEU A 524 16.42 -15.02 -24.58
N ARG A 525 16.56 -16.33 -24.32
CA ARG A 525 15.75 -17.08 -23.33
C ARG A 525 16.46 -17.38 -22.00
N PHE A 526 17.71 -16.92 -21.81
CA PHE A 526 18.56 -17.41 -20.71
C PHE A 526 19.28 -16.33 -19.86
N MET A 527 18.97 -15.04 -20.00
CA MET A 527 19.50 -14.00 -19.10
C MET A 527 18.44 -13.52 -18.08
N PRO A 528 18.86 -13.09 -16.86
CA PRO A 528 17.94 -12.56 -15.86
C PRO A 528 17.37 -11.21 -16.30
N VAL A 529 16.08 -10.99 -16.05
CA VAL A 529 15.44 -9.71 -16.36
C VAL A 529 15.76 -8.71 -15.24
N LEU A 530 16.78 -7.89 -15.42
CA LEU A 530 16.96 -6.64 -14.68
C LEU A 530 16.13 -5.56 -15.39
N HIS A 531 15.14 -4.99 -14.69
CA HIS A 531 14.30 -3.92 -15.24
C HIS A 531 15.07 -2.61 -15.35
N SER A 532 14.97 -1.96 -16.52
CA SER A 532 15.51 -0.63 -16.78
C SER A 532 14.49 0.26 -17.49
N GLY A 533 14.13 1.38 -16.85
CA GLY A 533 13.77 2.62 -17.52
C GLY A 533 12.34 2.77 -18.06
N VAL A 534 11.59 3.68 -17.44
CA VAL A 534 10.67 4.56 -18.19
C VAL A 534 11.45 5.83 -18.52
N SER A 535 11.61 6.16 -19.81
CA SER A 535 11.73 7.55 -20.28
C SER A 535 11.44 7.60 -21.77
N GLY A 536 10.67 8.61 -22.18
CA GLY A 536 10.12 8.77 -23.52
C GLY A 536 9.12 9.91 -23.55
N SER A 537 9.60 11.12 -23.24
CA SER A 537 8.79 12.33 -23.16
C SER A 537 8.33 12.82 -24.54
N ALA A 538 7.04 13.14 -24.72
CA ALA A 538 6.58 14.52 -24.92
C ALA A 538 5.08 14.63 -25.28
N LEU A 539 4.44 15.68 -24.74
CA LEU A 539 3.31 16.43 -25.32
C LEU A 539 2.00 15.69 -25.65
N ASN A 540 1.04 15.76 -24.73
CA ASN A 540 -0.12 16.64 -24.95
C ASN A 540 -0.83 17.02 -23.65
N LEU A 541 -1.63 18.10 -23.71
CA LEU A 541 -2.30 18.75 -22.58
C LEU A 541 -3.35 17.85 -21.89
N ALA A 542 -3.52 18.09 -20.58
CA ALA A 542 -4.80 18.28 -19.86
C ALA A 542 -4.96 17.50 -18.53
N ASN A 543 -5.12 18.29 -17.46
CA ASN A 543 -6.02 18.09 -16.31
C ASN A 543 -5.94 16.86 -15.40
N ASN A 544 -5.60 17.18 -14.15
CA ASN A 544 -6.30 16.84 -12.91
C ASN A 544 -6.68 15.38 -12.59
N ASN A 545 -6.00 14.88 -11.55
CA ASN A 545 -6.57 14.34 -10.33
C ASN A 545 -7.59 13.18 -10.46
N ASN A 546 -7.11 11.95 -10.22
CA ASN A 546 -7.44 11.13 -9.04
C ASN A 546 -7.02 9.68 -9.32
N MET A 547 -6.05 9.13 -8.60
CA MET A 547 -6.17 8.61 -7.22
C MET A 547 -6.94 7.28 -7.14
N SER A 548 -6.20 6.21 -6.88
CA SER A 548 -6.32 5.35 -5.68
C SER A 548 -5.02 4.51 -5.52
N THR A 549 -4.83 3.74 -4.44
CA THR A 549 -3.54 3.11 -3.96
C THR A 549 -3.48 1.54 -3.76
N ASP A 550 -2.34 0.92 -3.36
CA ASP A 550 -2.08 -0.39 -2.65
C ASP A 550 -2.28 -1.77 -3.36
N ASP A 551 -1.85 -2.99 -2.94
CA ASP A 551 -1.57 -3.83 -1.69
C ASP A 551 -0.12 -4.01 -1.13
N GLU A 552 0.20 -5.19 -0.52
CA GLU A 552 1.24 -5.51 0.49
C GLU A 552 1.85 -6.95 0.40
N ILE A 553 3.18 -7.11 0.55
CA ILE A 553 3.84 -8.31 1.13
C ILE A 553 4.83 -7.89 2.25
N GLY A 554 4.47 -8.10 3.53
CA GLY A 554 5.33 -7.95 4.73
C GLY A 554 6.51 -6.97 4.70
N THR A 555 6.45 -5.68 4.32
CA THR A 555 5.49 -4.56 4.44
C THR A 555 5.65 -3.64 5.64
N ALA A 556 5.69 -2.30 5.46
CA ALA A 556 5.60 -1.48 4.23
C ALA A 556 4.42 -1.69 3.29
N LYS A 557 3.38 -0.85 3.39
CA LYS A 557 2.67 -0.42 2.18
C LYS A 557 3.65 0.43 1.33
N THR A 558 4.72 -0.14 0.76
CA THR A 558 4.77 -0.42 -0.68
C THR A 558 3.40 -0.66 -1.29
N ILE A 559 2.62 0.42 -1.33
CA ILE A 559 1.39 0.63 -2.07
C ILE A 559 1.49 -0.15 -3.39
N ARG A 560 1.06 -1.43 -3.46
CA ARG A 560 1.39 -2.25 -4.63
C ARG A 560 0.83 -1.52 -5.83
N PRO A 561 1.68 -1.19 -6.82
CA PRO A 561 1.29 -0.28 -7.87
C PRO A 561 0.08 -0.86 -8.57
N VAL A 562 -0.95 -0.01 -8.74
CA VAL A 562 -2.28 -0.37 -9.24
C VAL A 562 -2.17 -1.52 -10.23
N PRO A 563 -2.77 -2.69 -9.94
CA PRO A 563 -2.46 -3.93 -10.66
C PRO A 563 -2.55 -3.68 -12.15
N SER A 564 -1.43 -3.89 -12.86
CA SER A 564 -1.30 -3.44 -14.25
C SER A 564 -2.50 -3.85 -15.10
N ASN A 565 -2.86 -3.04 -16.11
CA ASN A 565 -4.00 -3.33 -16.98
C ASN A 565 -3.96 -4.77 -17.56
N LEU A 566 -2.76 -5.33 -17.75
CA LEU A 566 -2.54 -6.71 -18.18
C LEU A 566 -2.82 -7.77 -17.09
N PHE A 567 -2.55 -7.46 -15.82
CA PHE A 567 -2.95 -8.28 -14.67
C PHE A 567 -4.47 -8.27 -14.50
N VAL A 568 -5.11 -7.09 -14.47
CA VAL A 568 -6.58 -6.97 -14.38
C VAL A 568 -7.24 -7.69 -15.57
N PHE A 569 -6.73 -7.52 -16.79
CA PHE A 569 -7.17 -8.26 -17.97
C PHE A 569 -7.10 -9.79 -17.77
N SER A 570 -6.05 -10.31 -17.10
CA SER A 570 -5.96 -11.73 -16.78
C SER A 570 -7.02 -12.20 -15.76
N LEU A 571 -7.41 -11.34 -14.79
CA LEU A 571 -8.54 -11.60 -13.88
C LEU A 571 -9.88 -11.62 -14.61
N VAL A 572 -10.08 -10.71 -15.57
CA VAL A 572 -11.30 -10.67 -16.40
C VAL A 572 -11.40 -11.92 -17.29
N LEU A 573 -10.30 -12.39 -17.88
CA LEU A 573 -10.27 -13.64 -18.65
C LEU A 573 -10.51 -14.88 -17.79
N LEU A 574 -9.97 -14.91 -16.57
CA LEU A 574 -10.27 -15.96 -15.57
C LEU A 574 -11.76 -16.01 -15.25
N LEU A 575 -12.40 -14.85 -15.06
CA LEU A 575 -13.84 -14.75 -14.83
C LEU A 575 -14.67 -15.15 -16.04
N LEU A 576 -14.34 -14.66 -17.24
CA LEU A 576 -15.03 -15.07 -18.46
C LEU A 576 -14.98 -16.59 -18.64
N THR A 577 -13.81 -17.20 -18.42
CA THR A 577 -13.63 -18.66 -18.43
C THR A 577 -14.51 -19.35 -17.38
N GLN A 578 -14.51 -18.84 -16.15
CA GLN A 578 -15.32 -19.37 -15.06
C GLN A 578 -16.84 -19.27 -15.32
N SER A 579 -17.30 -18.12 -15.79
CA SER A 579 -18.69 -17.88 -16.12
C SER A 579 -19.13 -18.72 -17.31
N TYR A 580 -18.29 -18.87 -18.35
CA TYR A 580 -18.62 -19.73 -19.50
C TYR A 580 -18.69 -21.21 -19.10
N LEU A 581 -17.69 -21.71 -18.36
CA LEU A 581 -17.68 -23.07 -17.80
C LEU A 581 -18.95 -23.39 -17.00
N LEU A 582 -19.44 -22.41 -16.23
CA LEU A 582 -20.63 -22.58 -15.42
C LEU A 582 -21.92 -22.45 -16.24
N ILE A 583 -22.09 -21.33 -16.95
CA ILE A 583 -23.37 -20.87 -17.50
C ILE A 583 -23.70 -21.56 -18.84
N SER A 584 -22.71 -21.84 -19.70
CA SER A 584 -22.98 -22.33 -21.05
C SER A 584 -23.83 -23.62 -21.11
N PRO A 585 -23.67 -24.64 -20.23
CA PRO A 585 -24.45 -25.87 -20.37
C PRO A 585 -25.90 -25.72 -19.92
N PHE A 586 -26.28 -24.67 -19.20
CA PHE A 586 -27.70 -24.44 -18.86
C PHE A 586 -28.56 -24.18 -20.10
N VAL A 587 -27.98 -23.64 -21.18
CA VAL A 587 -28.72 -23.35 -22.41
C VAL A 587 -29.01 -24.63 -23.22
N TYR A 588 -28.07 -25.57 -23.29
CA TYR A 588 -28.20 -26.74 -24.19
C TYR A 588 -28.30 -28.10 -23.47
N SER A 589 -28.16 -28.19 -22.15
CA SER A 589 -28.15 -29.49 -21.44
C SER A 589 -29.47 -30.26 -21.54
N GLY A 590 -30.62 -29.58 -21.62
CA GLY A 590 -31.91 -30.22 -21.88
C GLY A 590 -31.98 -30.84 -23.29
N ALA A 591 -31.56 -30.09 -24.32
CA ALA A 591 -31.47 -30.59 -25.69
C ALA A 591 -30.44 -31.74 -25.81
N MET A 592 -29.31 -31.63 -25.12
CA MET A 592 -28.29 -32.69 -25.04
C MET A 592 -28.83 -33.95 -24.36
N ALA A 593 -29.65 -33.84 -23.31
CA ALA A 593 -30.28 -34.98 -22.68
C ALA A 593 -31.26 -35.71 -23.62
N ILE A 594 -32.07 -34.95 -24.37
CA ILE A 594 -32.98 -35.49 -25.40
C ILE A 594 -32.19 -36.16 -26.54
N TRP A 595 -31.12 -35.52 -27.04
CA TRP A 595 -30.28 -36.11 -28.09
C TRP A 595 -29.60 -37.41 -27.64
N LEU A 596 -29.07 -37.46 -26.41
CA LEU A 596 -28.46 -38.65 -25.83
C LEU A 596 -29.47 -39.77 -25.50
N ARG A 597 -30.76 -39.41 -25.31
CA ARG A 597 -31.85 -40.34 -25.00
C ARG A 597 -33.15 -39.88 -25.68
N PRO A 598 -33.36 -40.20 -26.97
CA PRO A 598 -34.52 -39.74 -27.74
C PRO A 598 -35.89 -40.17 -27.20
N SER A 599 -35.94 -41.10 -26.24
CA SER A 599 -37.16 -41.57 -25.58
C SER A 599 -37.56 -40.76 -24.33
N LEU A 600 -36.89 -39.65 -24.03
CA LEU A 600 -37.24 -38.77 -22.90
C LEU A 600 -38.31 -37.76 -23.30
N ASP A 601 -39.28 -37.55 -22.40
CA ASP A 601 -40.23 -36.44 -22.47
C ASP A 601 -39.59 -35.11 -22.00
N ARG A 602 -40.23 -33.99 -22.33
CA ARG A 602 -39.71 -32.64 -22.01
C ARG A 602 -39.58 -32.39 -20.50
N ALA A 603 -40.43 -32.99 -19.65
CA ALA A 603 -40.31 -32.80 -18.21
C ALA A 603 -39.10 -33.58 -17.64
N SER A 604 -38.89 -34.82 -18.08
CA SER A 604 -37.68 -35.57 -17.72
C SER A 604 -36.40 -34.91 -18.24
N ALA A 605 -36.43 -34.25 -19.40
CA ALA A 605 -35.27 -33.52 -19.92
C ALA A 605 -34.77 -32.43 -18.96
N GLY A 606 -35.70 -31.74 -18.26
CA GLY A 606 -35.36 -30.77 -17.20
C GLY A 606 -34.63 -31.40 -16.01
N TYR A 607 -35.02 -32.61 -15.60
CA TYR A 607 -34.31 -33.37 -14.55
C TYR A 607 -32.87 -33.69 -14.96
N TYR A 608 -32.62 -34.16 -16.18
CA TYR A 608 -31.26 -34.45 -16.66
C TYR A 608 -30.43 -33.17 -16.86
N ALA A 609 -31.04 -32.06 -17.27
CA ALA A 609 -30.38 -30.75 -17.33
C ALA A 609 -29.91 -30.31 -15.93
N GLY A 610 -30.79 -30.39 -14.92
CA GLY A 610 -30.45 -30.14 -13.53
C GLY A 610 -29.35 -31.07 -12.98
N LEU A 611 -29.39 -32.36 -13.35
CA LEU A 611 -28.33 -33.31 -12.98
C LEU A 611 -26.96 -32.92 -13.56
N VAL A 612 -26.91 -32.50 -14.82
CA VAL A 612 -25.68 -31.99 -15.47
C VAL A 612 -25.20 -30.70 -14.79
N ALA A 613 -26.11 -29.80 -14.42
CA ALA A 613 -25.77 -28.59 -13.66
C ALA A 613 -25.17 -28.90 -12.27
N SER A 614 -25.88 -29.68 -11.44
CA SER A 614 -25.44 -30.05 -10.09
C SER A 614 -24.16 -30.89 -10.10
N SER A 615 -23.89 -31.68 -11.14
CA SER A 615 -22.68 -32.54 -11.22
C SER A 615 -21.36 -31.75 -11.19
N PHE A 616 -21.32 -30.55 -11.77
CA PHE A 616 -20.16 -29.65 -11.67
C PHE A 616 -19.96 -29.14 -10.23
N MET A 617 -21.06 -28.78 -9.57
CA MET A 617 -21.04 -28.30 -8.17
C MET A 617 -20.66 -29.41 -7.20
N PHE A 618 -21.10 -30.64 -7.45
CA PHE A 618 -20.70 -31.83 -6.71
C PHE A 618 -19.18 -32.02 -6.78
N GLY A 619 -18.62 -32.08 -7.99
CA GLY A 619 -17.16 -32.19 -8.18
C GLY A 619 -16.40 -31.08 -7.46
N ARG A 620 -16.85 -29.83 -7.59
CA ARG A 620 -16.19 -28.69 -6.95
C ARG A 620 -16.32 -28.68 -5.42
N THR A 621 -17.42 -29.20 -4.88
CA THR A 621 -17.64 -29.31 -3.42
C THR A 621 -16.57 -30.20 -2.77
N LEU A 622 -16.21 -31.32 -3.42
CA LEU A 622 -15.23 -32.27 -2.90
C LEU A 622 -13.81 -31.69 -2.76
N THR A 623 -13.44 -30.69 -3.57
CA THR A 623 -12.07 -30.19 -3.67
C THR A 623 -11.88 -28.72 -3.33
N SER A 624 -12.94 -27.90 -3.20
CA SER A 624 -12.82 -26.45 -2.96
C SER A 624 -11.94 -26.09 -1.76
N TYR A 625 -12.15 -26.76 -0.62
CA TYR A 625 -11.32 -26.57 0.58
C TYR A 625 -9.86 -26.98 0.32
N GLN A 626 -9.66 -28.11 -0.36
CA GLN A 626 -8.32 -28.66 -0.64
C GLN A 626 -7.52 -27.78 -1.61
N TRP A 627 -8.16 -27.22 -2.64
CA TRP A 627 -7.56 -26.22 -3.52
C TRP A 627 -7.21 -24.93 -2.78
N GLY A 628 -8.04 -24.51 -1.81
CA GLY A 628 -7.72 -23.43 -0.88
C GLY A 628 -6.41 -23.70 -0.14
N LYS A 629 -6.31 -24.83 0.57
CA LYS A 629 -5.08 -25.24 1.28
C LYS A 629 -3.87 -25.33 0.36
N TRP A 630 -4.04 -25.91 -0.82
CA TRP A 630 -2.95 -26.04 -1.79
C TRP A 630 -2.52 -24.69 -2.34
N SER A 631 -3.43 -23.73 -2.51
CA SER A 631 -3.04 -22.38 -2.93
C SER A 631 -2.26 -21.62 -1.86
N ASP A 632 -2.52 -21.86 -0.57
CA ASP A 632 -1.75 -21.26 0.56
C ASP A 632 -0.35 -21.90 0.74
N VAL A 633 -0.03 -22.99 0.02
CA VAL A 633 1.26 -23.71 0.13
C VAL A 633 2.07 -23.65 -1.17
N TYR A 634 1.40 -23.80 -2.33
CA TYR A 634 2.04 -23.90 -3.64
C TYR A 634 1.85 -22.64 -4.53
N GLY A 635 1.23 -21.58 -4.00
CA GLY A 635 0.95 -20.33 -4.71
C GLY A 635 -0.35 -20.32 -5.52
N ARG A 636 -0.94 -19.13 -5.69
CA ARG A 636 -2.19 -18.91 -6.44
C ARG A 636 -1.99 -19.20 -7.94
N ARG A 637 -0.88 -18.73 -8.51
CA ARG A 637 -0.61 -18.79 -9.96
C ARG A 637 -0.45 -20.22 -10.45
N ALA A 638 0.27 -21.06 -9.69
CA ALA A 638 0.49 -22.47 -10.05
C ALA A 638 -0.83 -23.26 -10.08
N VAL A 639 -1.70 -23.04 -9.08
CA VAL A 639 -3.00 -23.69 -8.97
C VAL A 639 -3.98 -23.21 -10.06
N LEU A 640 -4.01 -21.91 -10.39
CA LEU A 640 -4.80 -21.38 -11.51
C LEU A 640 -4.35 -21.94 -12.87
N LEU A 641 -3.04 -22.01 -13.13
CA LEU A 641 -2.50 -22.60 -14.36
C LEU A 641 -2.83 -24.09 -14.51
N HIS A 642 -2.89 -24.84 -13.41
CA HIS A 642 -3.35 -26.23 -13.43
C HIS A 642 -4.83 -26.33 -13.81
N THR A 643 -5.68 -25.57 -13.12
CA THR A 643 -7.13 -25.52 -13.39
C THR A 643 -7.45 -25.19 -14.84
N LEU A 644 -6.79 -24.17 -15.40
CA LEU A 644 -7.01 -23.74 -16.79
C LEU A 644 -6.51 -24.77 -17.81
N ALA A 645 -5.36 -25.42 -17.56
CA ALA A 645 -4.83 -26.46 -18.44
C ALA A 645 -5.76 -27.69 -18.48
N VAL A 646 -6.27 -28.13 -17.33
CA VAL A 646 -7.26 -29.21 -17.23
C VAL A 646 -8.58 -28.80 -17.90
N SER A 647 -9.08 -27.59 -17.62
CA SER A 647 -10.34 -27.09 -18.22
C SER A 647 -10.28 -27.00 -19.74
N THR A 648 -9.13 -26.63 -20.31
CA THR A 648 -8.92 -26.58 -21.76
C THR A 648 -9.15 -27.95 -22.40
N VAL A 649 -8.66 -29.03 -21.77
CA VAL A 649 -8.79 -30.39 -22.32
C VAL A 649 -10.16 -31.00 -22.01
N PHE A 650 -10.64 -30.91 -20.77
CA PHE A 650 -11.85 -31.62 -20.33
C PHE A 650 -13.15 -31.04 -20.93
N GLN A 651 -13.17 -29.77 -21.33
CA GLN A 651 -14.30 -29.23 -22.10
C GLN A 651 -14.46 -29.92 -23.45
N ILE A 652 -13.37 -30.21 -24.16
CA ILE A 652 -13.43 -30.90 -25.45
C ILE A 652 -14.06 -32.29 -25.28
N PHE A 653 -13.63 -33.05 -24.26
CA PHE A 653 -14.21 -34.36 -23.96
C PHE A 653 -15.67 -34.31 -23.49
N PHE A 654 -16.06 -33.27 -22.74
CA PHE A 654 -17.46 -33.04 -22.39
C PHE A 654 -18.31 -32.76 -23.65
N GLY A 655 -17.86 -31.90 -24.55
CA GLY A 655 -18.56 -31.58 -25.80
C GLY A 655 -18.59 -32.72 -26.83
N SER A 656 -17.62 -33.63 -26.80
CA SER A 656 -17.58 -34.83 -27.65
C SER A 656 -18.25 -36.07 -27.01
N SER A 657 -18.89 -35.93 -25.86
CA SER A 657 -19.49 -37.08 -25.15
C SER A 657 -20.78 -37.57 -25.79
N THR A 658 -20.82 -38.85 -26.14
CA THR A 658 -21.97 -39.55 -26.77
C THR A 658 -22.80 -40.39 -25.79
N SER A 659 -22.56 -40.25 -24.48
CA SER A 659 -23.32 -40.94 -23.43
C SER A 659 -23.44 -40.09 -22.18
N MET A 660 -24.61 -40.14 -21.54
CA MET A 660 -24.91 -39.39 -20.31
C MET A 660 -23.91 -39.69 -19.18
N THR A 661 -23.40 -40.92 -19.08
CA THR A 661 -22.39 -41.28 -18.07
C THR A 661 -21.07 -40.53 -18.29
N TRP A 662 -20.63 -40.39 -19.55
CA TRP A 662 -19.41 -39.64 -19.88
C TRP A 662 -19.60 -38.13 -19.72
N VAL A 663 -20.77 -37.59 -20.11
CA VAL A 663 -21.17 -36.20 -19.84
C VAL A 663 -21.02 -35.89 -18.35
N LEU A 664 -21.63 -36.70 -17.48
CA LEU A 664 -21.55 -36.51 -16.02
C LEU A 664 -20.12 -36.68 -15.49
N PHE A 665 -19.38 -37.70 -15.95
CA PHE A 665 -17.98 -37.91 -15.55
C PHE A 665 -17.09 -36.69 -15.88
N TRP A 666 -17.14 -36.18 -17.11
CA TRP A 666 -16.35 -35.02 -17.50
C TRP A 666 -16.82 -33.74 -16.83
N ARG A 667 -18.12 -33.61 -16.53
CA ARG A 667 -18.68 -32.45 -15.81
C ARG A 667 -18.30 -32.42 -14.33
N ILE A 668 -18.32 -33.57 -13.65
CA ILE A 668 -17.76 -33.75 -12.30
C ILE A 668 -16.26 -33.46 -12.32
N SER A 669 -15.52 -33.96 -13.32
CA SER A 669 -14.09 -33.73 -13.46
C SER A 669 -13.76 -32.24 -13.65
N LEU A 670 -14.51 -31.53 -14.51
CA LEU A 670 -14.40 -30.08 -14.64
C LEU A 670 -14.65 -29.36 -13.31
N GLY A 671 -15.60 -29.83 -12.50
CA GLY A 671 -15.83 -29.34 -11.14
C GLY A 671 -14.67 -29.62 -10.17
N LEU A 672 -14.18 -30.87 -10.13
CA LEU A 672 -13.09 -31.33 -9.26
C LEU A 672 -11.82 -30.49 -9.42
N PHE A 673 -11.52 -30.06 -10.64
CA PHE A 673 -10.35 -29.24 -10.95
C PHE A 673 -10.67 -27.74 -11.07
N ASN A 674 -11.86 -27.26 -10.69
CA ASN A 674 -12.24 -25.84 -10.78
C ASN A 674 -12.01 -25.09 -9.45
N CYS A 675 -10.85 -24.44 -9.31
CA CYS A 675 -10.54 -23.62 -8.13
C CYS A 675 -10.85 -22.11 -8.30
N ILE A 676 -11.15 -21.65 -9.54
CA ILE A 676 -11.07 -20.22 -9.92
C ILE A 676 -11.82 -19.28 -8.96
N PRO A 677 -13.09 -19.53 -8.56
CA PRO A 677 -13.83 -18.56 -7.75
C PRO A 677 -13.23 -18.32 -6.35
N GLY A 678 -12.70 -19.35 -5.71
CA GLY A 678 -12.10 -19.24 -4.37
C GLY A 678 -10.75 -18.52 -4.40
N LEU A 679 -9.92 -18.83 -5.40
CA LEU A 679 -8.65 -18.14 -5.59
C LEU A 679 -8.88 -16.70 -6.05
N LEU A 680 -9.86 -16.40 -6.89
CA LEU A 680 -10.14 -15.03 -7.32
C LEU A 680 -10.52 -14.12 -6.14
N LYS A 681 -11.40 -14.58 -5.24
CA LYS A 681 -11.74 -13.88 -3.99
C LYS A 681 -10.51 -13.57 -3.13
N THR A 682 -9.55 -14.48 -3.12
CA THR A 682 -8.30 -14.38 -2.37
C THR A 682 -7.39 -13.35 -3.03
N VAL A 683 -7.11 -13.54 -4.33
CA VAL A 683 -6.27 -12.69 -5.16
C VAL A 683 -6.74 -11.23 -5.18
N ILE A 684 -8.05 -10.93 -5.28
CA ILE A 684 -8.54 -9.54 -5.26
C ILE A 684 -8.11 -8.81 -3.97
N SER A 685 -8.25 -9.48 -2.81
CA SER A 685 -7.80 -8.94 -1.51
C SER A 685 -6.29 -9.05 -1.26
N GLU A 686 -5.58 -9.77 -2.13
CA GLU A 686 -4.12 -9.90 -2.15
C GLU A 686 -3.52 -9.22 -3.39
N SER A 687 -4.23 -8.25 -3.99
CA SER A 687 -3.74 -7.44 -5.13
C SER A 687 -3.88 -5.94 -4.89
N CYS A 688 -4.89 -5.52 -4.11
CA CYS A 688 -5.06 -4.15 -3.59
C CYS A 688 -5.22 -4.19 -2.06
N ASP A 689 -4.87 -3.12 -1.32
CA ASP A 689 -5.21 -2.99 0.11
C ASP A 689 -5.72 -1.58 0.48
N ASP A 690 -5.73 -0.64 -0.46
CA ASP A 690 -6.40 0.65 -0.40
C ASP A 690 -7.85 0.26 -0.32
N PRO A 691 -8.55 0.57 0.77
CA PRO A 691 -9.96 0.23 0.89
C PRO A 691 -10.75 0.69 -0.35
N THR A 692 -10.30 1.79 -0.99
CA THR A 692 -10.86 2.37 -2.21
C THR A 692 -10.60 1.55 -3.48
N TRP A 693 -9.37 1.21 -3.88
CA TRP A 693 -9.14 0.30 -5.04
C TRP A 693 -9.58 -1.13 -4.73
N VAL A 694 -9.46 -1.62 -3.50
CA VAL A 694 -10.01 -2.94 -3.13
C VAL A 694 -11.49 -2.96 -3.42
N SER A 695 -12.23 -1.94 -2.99
CA SER A 695 -13.65 -1.75 -3.34
C SER A 695 -13.87 -1.64 -4.85
N ASP A 696 -13.19 -0.72 -5.54
CA ASP A 696 -13.44 -0.44 -6.95
C ASP A 696 -13.05 -1.62 -7.86
N THR A 697 -11.94 -2.30 -7.57
CA THR A 697 -11.47 -3.52 -8.24
C THR A 697 -12.39 -4.69 -7.94
N THR A 698 -12.86 -4.86 -6.69
CA THR A 698 -13.88 -5.87 -6.37
C THR A 698 -15.17 -5.61 -7.15
N GLY A 699 -15.64 -4.36 -7.16
CA GLY A 699 -16.84 -3.96 -7.89
C GLY A 699 -16.73 -4.17 -9.41
N LEU A 700 -15.56 -3.85 -9.99
CA LEU A 700 -15.24 -4.10 -11.40
C LEU A 700 -15.17 -5.60 -11.71
N VAL A 701 -14.37 -6.34 -10.95
CA VAL A 701 -14.10 -7.77 -11.18
C VAL A 701 -15.39 -8.57 -10.98
N PHE A 702 -16.12 -8.43 -9.88
CA PHE A 702 -17.44 -9.06 -9.75
C PHE A 702 -18.42 -8.55 -10.82
N GLY A 703 -18.39 -7.27 -11.18
CA GLY A 703 -19.15 -6.70 -12.31
C GLY A 703 -18.86 -7.33 -13.68
N MET A 704 -17.73 -8.04 -13.87
CA MET A 704 -17.45 -8.78 -15.10
C MET A 704 -18.17 -10.14 -15.18
N TRP A 705 -18.82 -10.63 -14.11
CA TRP A 705 -19.78 -11.74 -14.24
C TRP A 705 -20.89 -11.43 -15.24
N GLY A 706 -21.21 -10.15 -15.42
CA GLY A 706 -22.16 -9.65 -16.42
C GLY A 706 -21.74 -9.96 -17.84
N VAL A 707 -20.44 -9.87 -18.14
CA VAL A 707 -19.88 -10.29 -19.44
C VAL A 707 -20.08 -11.79 -19.62
N GLY A 708 -19.95 -12.56 -18.54
CA GLY A 708 -20.33 -13.96 -18.48
C GLY A 708 -21.80 -14.21 -18.81
N PHE A 709 -22.73 -13.50 -18.16
CA PHE A 709 -24.18 -13.59 -18.43
C PHE A 709 -24.60 -13.08 -19.81
N LEU A 710 -23.84 -12.16 -20.41
CA LEU A 710 -24.07 -11.63 -21.76
C LEU A 710 -23.54 -12.59 -22.85
N ILE A 711 -22.29 -13.04 -22.74
CA ILE A 711 -21.62 -13.82 -23.79
C ILE A 711 -22.00 -15.30 -23.71
N SER A 712 -22.05 -15.88 -22.51
CA SER A 712 -22.18 -17.35 -22.39
C SER A 712 -23.50 -17.88 -22.95
N PRO A 713 -24.69 -17.33 -22.61
CA PRO A 713 -25.94 -17.85 -23.14
C PRO A 713 -26.09 -17.60 -24.65
N LEU A 714 -25.69 -16.41 -25.11
CA LEU A 714 -25.71 -16.03 -26.52
C LEU A 714 -24.86 -16.98 -27.38
N VAL A 715 -23.58 -17.17 -27.02
CA VAL A 715 -22.65 -18.01 -27.78
C VAL A 715 -22.99 -19.50 -27.65
N SER A 716 -23.38 -19.97 -26.47
CA SER A 716 -23.74 -21.38 -26.30
C SER A 716 -25.07 -21.77 -26.95
N GLY A 717 -26.04 -20.85 -27.01
CA GLY A 717 -27.29 -21.04 -27.75
C GLY A 717 -27.07 -21.08 -29.27
N ALA A 718 -26.28 -20.14 -29.81
CA ALA A 718 -26.01 -20.07 -31.25
C ALA A 718 -25.08 -21.20 -31.77
N LEU A 719 -24.25 -21.78 -30.92
CA LEU A 719 -23.32 -22.86 -31.33
C LEU A 719 -23.82 -24.28 -31.03
N ALA A 720 -24.90 -24.46 -30.27
CA ALA A 720 -25.44 -25.78 -29.93
C ALA A 720 -26.34 -26.32 -31.05
N ASP A 721 -26.13 -27.57 -31.48
CA ASP A 721 -26.84 -28.20 -32.60
C ASP A 721 -26.93 -27.30 -33.87
N PRO A 722 -25.77 -26.92 -34.44
CA PRO A 722 -25.73 -26.01 -35.59
C PRO A 722 -26.37 -26.62 -36.85
N VAL A 723 -26.44 -27.95 -36.94
CA VAL A 723 -27.06 -28.65 -38.08
C VAL A 723 -28.57 -28.62 -37.97
N GLY A 724 -29.12 -28.85 -36.77
CA GLY A 724 -30.55 -28.69 -36.50
C GLY A 724 -31.04 -27.24 -36.62
N GLN A 725 -30.22 -26.25 -36.20
CA GLN A 725 -30.60 -24.83 -36.26
C GLN A 725 -30.46 -24.20 -37.66
N TYR A 726 -29.37 -24.48 -38.40
CA TYR A 726 -29.04 -23.76 -39.64
C TYR A 726 -29.10 -24.61 -40.92
N GLY A 727 -29.42 -25.91 -40.80
CA GLY A 727 -29.54 -26.83 -41.92
C GLY A 727 -28.20 -27.35 -42.47
N GLU A 728 -28.23 -28.54 -43.07
CA GLU A 728 -27.01 -29.26 -43.50
C GLU A 728 -26.20 -28.50 -44.57
N GLY A 729 -26.88 -27.85 -45.52
CA GLY A 729 -26.24 -27.10 -46.60
C GLY A 729 -25.38 -25.93 -46.12
N SER A 730 -25.71 -25.35 -44.97
CA SER A 730 -24.97 -24.23 -44.36
C SER A 730 -23.65 -24.66 -43.71
N MET A 731 -23.50 -25.95 -43.38
CA MET A 731 -22.33 -26.50 -42.67
C MET A 731 -21.35 -27.27 -43.58
N GLY A 732 -21.78 -27.61 -44.80
CA GLY A 732 -20.91 -28.25 -45.81
C GLY A 732 -20.21 -29.51 -45.29
N PHE A 733 -18.89 -29.59 -45.43
CA PHE A 733 -18.10 -30.74 -44.99
C PHE A 733 -18.09 -30.97 -43.47
N LEU A 734 -18.51 -29.99 -42.66
CA LEU A 734 -18.60 -30.10 -41.20
C LEU A 734 -19.95 -30.68 -40.74
N SER A 735 -20.92 -30.86 -41.64
CA SER A 735 -22.26 -31.37 -41.30
C SER A 735 -22.21 -32.72 -40.56
N GLU A 736 -21.58 -33.74 -41.14
CA GLU A 736 -21.46 -35.07 -40.54
C GLU A 736 -20.78 -35.10 -39.15
N PRO A 737 -19.57 -34.53 -38.94
CA PRO A 737 -18.97 -34.52 -37.60
C PRO A 737 -19.77 -33.68 -36.59
N LEU A 738 -20.51 -32.65 -37.03
CA LEU A 738 -21.37 -31.87 -36.15
C LEU A 738 -22.70 -32.58 -35.81
N LYS A 739 -23.25 -33.43 -36.70
CA LYS A 739 -24.36 -34.35 -36.36
C LYS A 739 -23.92 -35.37 -35.30
N ALA A 740 -22.70 -35.89 -35.41
CA ALA A 740 -22.14 -36.86 -34.46
C ALA A 740 -21.84 -36.25 -33.08
N HIS A 741 -21.51 -34.96 -33.01
CA HIS A 741 -21.25 -34.23 -31.77
C HIS A 741 -21.87 -32.82 -31.78
N PRO A 742 -23.21 -32.68 -31.61
CA PRO A 742 -23.91 -31.40 -31.79
C PRO A 742 -23.50 -30.30 -30.79
N PHE A 743 -22.90 -30.68 -29.67
CA PHE A 743 -22.52 -29.79 -28.57
C PHE A 743 -21.01 -29.56 -28.49
N ILE A 744 -20.24 -29.91 -29.52
CA ILE A 744 -18.77 -29.74 -29.51
C ILE A 744 -18.36 -28.27 -29.69
N LEU A 745 -19.07 -27.48 -30.50
CA LEU A 745 -18.69 -26.08 -30.79
C LEU A 745 -18.78 -25.12 -29.58
N PRO A 746 -19.84 -25.14 -28.73
CA PRO A 746 -19.85 -24.35 -27.49
C PRO A 746 -18.66 -24.71 -26.60
N ASN A 747 -18.35 -25.99 -26.47
CA ASN A 747 -17.28 -26.47 -25.61
C ASN A 747 -15.88 -26.20 -26.17
N LEU A 748 -15.72 -26.19 -27.49
CA LEU A 748 -14.49 -25.74 -28.16
C LEU A 748 -14.26 -24.24 -27.92
N PHE A 749 -15.30 -23.41 -27.97
CA PHE A 749 -15.20 -21.99 -27.60
C PHE A 749 -14.73 -21.82 -26.13
N GLY A 750 -15.35 -22.54 -25.18
CA GLY A 750 -14.93 -22.52 -23.77
C GLY A 750 -13.50 -23.03 -23.55
N SER A 751 -13.07 -24.04 -24.32
CA SER A 751 -11.68 -24.52 -24.35
C SER A 751 -10.70 -23.44 -24.84
N ILE A 752 -11.04 -22.72 -25.92
CA ILE A 752 -10.25 -21.59 -26.45
C ILE A 752 -10.15 -20.47 -25.41
N CYS A 753 -11.26 -20.08 -24.77
CA CYS A 753 -11.24 -19.11 -23.67
C CYS A 753 -10.31 -19.55 -22.53
N SER A 754 -10.34 -20.83 -22.16
CA SER A 754 -9.47 -21.41 -21.13
C SER A 754 -7.99 -21.39 -21.52
N ALA A 755 -7.67 -21.67 -22.79
CA ALA A 755 -6.31 -21.62 -23.33
C ALA A 755 -5.76 -20.18 -23.40
N ILE A 756 -6.59 -19.21 -23.81
CA ILE A 756 -6.26 -17.78 -23.80
C ILE A 756 -6.05 -17.31 -22.35
N GLY A 757 -6.94 -17.70 -21.43
CA GLY A 757 -6.78 -17.46 -20.00
C GLY A 757 -5.48 -18.05 -19.44
N TRP A 758 -5.11 -19.27 -19.84
CA TRP A 758 -3.86 -19.91 -19.42
C TRP A 758 -2.63 -19.13 -19.91
N LEU A 759 -2.63 -18.67 -21.17
CA LEU A 759 -1.56 -17.84 -21.72
C LEU A 759 -1.49 -16.48 -21.01
N ALA A 760 -2.63 -15.85 -20.70
CA ALA A 760 -2.70 -14.60 -19.96
C ALA A 760 -2.16 -14.75 -18.53
N VAL A 761 -2.61 -15.76 -17.78
CA VAL A 761 -2.10 -16.05 -16.42
C VAL A 761 -0.61 -16.43 -16.46
N LYS A 762 -0.16 -17.16 -17.47
CA LYS A 762 1.26 -17.50 -17.60
C LYS A 762 2.13 -16.27 -17.85
N LYS A 763 1.66 -15.28 -18.63
CA LYS A 763 2.45 -14.13 -19.08
C LYS A 763 2.29 -12.87 -18.22
N TYR A 764 1.11 -12.61 -17.67
CA TYR A 764 0.75 -11.33 -17.06
C TYR A 764 0.33 -11.43 -15.58
N PHE A 765 -0.03 -12.61 -15.09
CA PHE A 765 -0.38 -12.82 -13.68
C PHE A 765 0.89 -13.09 -12.87
N HIS A 766 1.18 -12.23 -11.89
CA HIS A 766 2.24 -12.42 -10.90
C HIS A 766 1.73 -13.25 -9.72
N GLU A 767 2.63 -13.89 -8.97
CA GLU A 767 2.23 -14.63 -7.77
C GLU A 767 1.94 -13.66 -6.62
N THR A 768 0.86 -13.88 -5.85
CA THR A 768 0.47 -13.01 -4.72
C THR A 768 0.88 -13.59 -3.37
N LEU A 769 1.18 -14.88 -3.30
CA LEU A 769 1.71 -15.52 -2.09
C LEU A 769 3.24 -15.33 -2.02
N PRO A 770 3.81 -14.82 -0.91
CA PRO A 770 5.26 -14.84 -0.70
C PRO A 770 5.79 -16.27 -0.57
N ASP A 771 6.96 -16.52 -1.17
CA ASP A 771 7.74 -17.77 -1.09
C ASP A 771 6.95 -19.11 -1.22
N PRO A 772 6.22 -19.32 -2.33
CA PRO A 772 5.49 -20.57 -2.57
C PRO A 772 6.42 -21.78 -2.73
N ILE A 773 6.02 -22.91 -2.17
CA ILE A 773 6.76 -24.18 -2.32
C ILE A 773 6.50 -24.77 -3.71
N ASP A 774 7.53 -25.27 -4.39
CA ASP A 774 7.37 -26.07 -5.62
C ASP A 774 6.53 -27.34 -5.35
N PHE A 775 5.51 -27.59 -6.17
CA PHE A 775 4.80 -28.88 -6.19
C PHE A 775 5.78 -30.06 -6.28
N PRO A 776 5.50 -31.23 -5.64
CA PRO A 776 6.42 -32.36 -5.60
C PRO A 776 6.93 -32.83 -6.96
N TRP A 777 6.08 -32.84 -7.99
CA TRP A 777 6.46 -33.20 -9.36
C TRP A 777 7.31 -32.13 -10.07
N ILE A 778 7.14 -30.85 -9.73
CA ILE A 778 8.00 -29.76 -10.24
C ILE A 778 9.38 -29.87 -9.62
N ARG A 779 9.46 -30.11 -8.30
CA ARG A 779 10.71 -30.36 -7.58
C ARG A 779 11.41 -31.62 -8.11
N PHE A 780 10.67 -32.69 -8.37
CA PHE A 780 11.18 -33.88 -9.06
C PHE A 780 11.72 -33.54 -10.46
N TYR A 781 10.95 -32.86 -11.32
CA TYR A 781 11.38 -32.47 -12.66
C TYR A 781 12.62 -31.56 -12.68
N LYS A 782 12.67 -30.55 -11.79
CA LYS A 782 13.85 -29.70 -11.58
C LYS A 782 15.07 -30.56 -11.17
N SER A 783 14.90 -31.49 -10.22
CA SER A 783 15.98 -32.40 -9.78
C SER A 783 16.43 -33.37 -10.88
N TRP A 784 15.50 -33.91 -11.67
CA TRP A 784 15.78 -34.83 -12.79
C TRP A 784 16.50 -34.11 -13.93
N ARG A 785 16.05 -32.89 -14.27
CA ARG A 785 16.71 -32.03 -15.26
C ARG A 785 18.12 -31.63 -14.81
N ALA A 786 18.30 -31.31 -13.52
CA ALA A 786 19.62 -31.04 -12.93
C ALA A 786 20.54 -32.27 -12.98
N ARG A 787 20.06 -33.45 -12.58
CA ARG A 787 20.79 -34.74 -12.69
C ARG A 787 21.17 -35.07 -14.14
N ARG A 788 20.32 -34.75 -15.11
CA ARG A 788 20.59 -34.96 -16.54
C ARG A 788 21.55 -33.93 -17.14
N ALA A 789 21.63 -32.73 -16.55
CA ALA A 789 22.62 -31.71 -16.89
C ALA A 789 24.00 -32.05 -16.30
N SER A 790 24.07 -32.45 -15.02
CA SER A 790 25.33 -32.85 -14.38
C SER A 790 25.93 -34.10 -15.03
N GLY A 791 25.12 -35.11 -15.36
CA GLY A 791 25.59 -36.30 -16.09
C GLY A 791 26.18 -35.98 -17.46
N ARG A 792 25.69 -34.95 -18.16
CA ARG A 792 26.29 -34.47 -19.43
C ARG A 792 27.58 -33.68 -19.21
N ALA A 793 27.65 -32.83 -18.16
CA ALA A 793 28.86 -32.10 -17.82
C ALA A 793 30.01 -33.07 -17.43
N GLN A 794 29.70 -34.10 -16.63
CA GLN A 794 30.69 -35.06 -16.15
C GLN A 794 31.18 -36.02 -17.26
N ALA A 795 30.32 -36.34 -18.24
CA ALA A 795 30.73 -37.02 -19.47
C ALA A 795 31.60 -36.14 -20.40
N ARG A 796 31.40 -34.81 -20.39
CA ARG A 796 32.23 -33.86 -21.14
C ARG A 796 33.60 -33.70 -20.50
N TYR A 797 33.66 -33.58 -19.17
CA TYR A 797 34.90 -33.50 -18.39
C TYR A 797 35.81 -34.73 -18.60
N LYS A 798 35.25 -35.95 -18.55
CA LYS A 798 36.01 -37.18 -18.85
C LYS A 798 36.56 -37.25 -20.28
N ARG A 799 35.87 -36.64 -21.26
CA ARG A 799 36.34 -36.60 -22.65
C ARG A 799 37.50 -35.60 -22.83
N VAL A 800 37.42 -34.43 -22.19
CA VAL A 800 38.49 -33.42 -22.24
C VAL A 800 39.77 -33.92 -21.56
N ASN A 801 39.69 -34.57 -20.39
CA ASN A 801 40.88 -35.14 -19.75
C ASN A 801 41.52 -36.28 -20.57
N SER A 802 40.73 -37.12 -21.23
CA SER A 802 41.29 -38.19 -22.10
C SER A 802 41.89 -37.67 -23.42
N GLU A 803 41.56 -36.44 -23.82
CA GLU A 803 42.20 -35.74 -24.95
C GLU A 803 43.48 -34.99 -24.51
N LEU A 804 43.64 -34.66 -23.22
CA LEU A 804 44.84 -34.02 -22.65
C LEU A 804 45.96 -35.02 -22.31
N GLU A 805 45.64 -36.23 -21.86
CA GLU A 805 46.64 -37.28 -21.50
C GLU A 805 47.38 -37.89 -22.71
N LEU A 806 47.03 -37.50 -23.94
CA LEU A 806 47.65 -37.97 -25.20
C LEU A 806 48.55 -36.91 -25.88
N GLY A 807 48.68 -35.72 -25.29
CA GLY A 807 49.31 -34.56 -25.93
C GLY A 807 50.77 -34.28 -25.58
N ASP A 808 51.31 -34.81 -24.48
CA ASP A 808 52.62 -34.39 -23.96
C ASP A 808 53.57 -35.56 -23.66
N LEU A 809 54.41 -35.86 -24.65
CA LEU A 809 55.59 -36.71 -24.52
C LEU A 809 56.81 -35.95 -25.07
N GLY A 810 57.34 -34.99 -24.31
CA GLY A 810 58.74 -34.61 -24.46
C GLY A 810 59.15 -33.21 -23.99
N GLY A 811 59.67 -33.10 -22.76
CA GLY A 811 60.39 -31.89 -22.36
C GLY A 811 60.79 -31.80 -20.89
N ARG A 812 62.07 -32.02 -20.59
CA ARG A 812 62.76 -31.70 -19.32
C ARG A 812 62.40 -30.32 -18.74
N GLY A 813 62.34 -30.22 -17.41
CA GLY A 813 62.51 -28.95 -16.69
C GLY A 813 62.11 -29.04 -15.21
N GLU A 814 62.96 -28.55 -14.32
CA GLU A 814 62.88 -28.61 -12.85
C GLU A 814 61.77 -27.72 -12.23
N ASP A 815 61.43 -28.03 -10.96
CA ASP A 815 60.74 -27.23 -9.91
C ASP A 815 59.65 -26.20 -10.26
N GLU A 816 58.44 -26.37 -9.67
CA GLU A 816 57.79 -25.38 -8.78
C GLU A 816 56.40 -25.85 -8.28
N GLY A 817 55.90 -25.24 -7.18
CA GLY A 817 54.46 -25.01 -6.92
C GLY A 817 53.55 -26.18 -6.51
N VAL A 818 53.01 -26.13 -5.29
CA VAL A 818 51.78 -26.88 -4.92
C VAL A 818 50.61 -25.88 -4.87
N ASP A 819 49.71 -25.96 -5.85
CA ASP A 819 48.65 -24.96 -6.04
C ASP A 819 47.59 -24.92 -4.91
N GLU A 820 47.50 -23.78 -4.22
CA GLU A 820 46.51 -23.54 -3.15
C GLU A 820 45.06 -23.41 -3.66
N GLU A 821 44.86 -23.07 -4.95
CA GLU A 821 43.55 -22.72 -5.51
C GLU A 821 42.51 -23.85 -5.45
N GLY A 822 42.94 -25.11 -5.68
CA GLY A 822 42.05 -26.27 -5.67
C GLY A 822 41.42 -26.54 -4.30
N MET A 823 42.13 -26.19 -3.22
CA MET A 823 41.69 -26.40 -1.85
C MET A 823 40.71 -25.29 -1.41
N ALA A 824 40.96 -24.04 -1.82
CA ALA A 824 40.07 -22.91 -1.62
C ALA A 824 38.71 -23.09 -2.33
N ALA A 825 38.70 -23.62 -3.57
CA ALA A 825 37.47 -23.89 -4.31
C ALA A 825 36.55 -24.92 -3.60
N SER A 826 37.12 -25.99 -3.05
CA SER A 826 36.36 -27.01 -2.31
C SER A 826 35.85 -26.52 -0.95
N ALA A 827 36.64 -25.68 -0.26
CA ALA A 827 36.21 -25.01 0.97
C ALA A 827 35.05 -24.04 0.70
N THR A 828 35.13 -23.24 -0.38
CA THR A 828 34.10 -22.27 -0.78
C THR A 828 32.79 -22.96 -1.16
N LEU A 829 32.84 -24.09 -1.87
CA LEU A 829 31.65 -24.90 -2.20
C LEU A 829 30.99 -25.51 -0.95
N LYS A 830 31.78 -25.98 0.04
CA LYS A 830 31.24 -26.42 1.34
C LYS A 830 30.65 -25.25 2.14
N ALA A 831 31.32 -24.10 2.19
CA ALA A 831 30.83 -22.89 2.86
C ALA A 831 29.51 -22.41 2.23
N ALA A 832 29.40 -22.39 0.91
CA ALA A 832 28.17 -22.04 0.19
C ALA A 832 27.04 -23.06 0.46
N ALA A 833 27.35 -24.37 0.55
CA ALA A 833 26.37 -25.38 0.90
C ALA A 833 25.87 -25.27 2.36
N THR A 834 26.74 -24.86 3.28
CA THR A 834 26.38 -24.62 4.69
C THR A 834 25.59 -23.31 4.86
N LYS A 835 26.02 -22.22 4.20
CA LYS A 835 25.32 -20.92 4.20
C LYS A 835 23.93 -20.99 3.54
N ARG A 836 23.69 -21.99 2.68
CA ARG A 836 22.37 -22.28 2.10
C ARG A 836 21.46 -23.13 3.00
N LYS A 837 21.96 -23.69 4.11
CA LYS A 837 21.14 -24.34 5.14
C LYS A 837 20.70 -23.40 6.27
N SER A 838 21.39 -22.27 6.46
CA SER A 838 21.06 -21.26 7.48
C SER A 838 20.05 -20.19 7.02
N HIS A 839 19.58 -20.25 5.77
CA HIS A 839 18.48 -19.42 5.25
C HIS A 839 17.15 -20.19 5.16
N LEU A 840 16.89 -21.06 6.15
CA LEU A 840 15.54 -21.50 6.45
C LEU A 840 14.99 -20.53 7.50
N SER A 841 14.25 -19.54 7.00
CA SER A 841 13.24 -18.82 7.78
C SER A 841 12.27 -19.82 8.43
N ASP A 842 11.55 -19.37 9.46
CA ASP A 842 10.63 -20.20 10.23
C ASP A 842 9.68 -21.02 9.32
N PRO A 843 9.37 -22.27 9.70
CA PRO A 843 8.56 -23.14 8.87
C PRO A 843 7.19 -22.48 8.59
N PRO A 844 6.71 -22.51 7.33
CA PRO A 844 5.47 -21.84 6.97
C PRO A 844 4.32 -22.36 7.83
N LEU A 845 3.53 -21.42 8.38
CA LEU A 845 2.42 -21.72 9.28
C LEU A 845 1.51 -22.80 8.68
N PRO A 846 1.15 -23.84 9.45
CA PRO A 846 0.40 -24.97 8.92
C PRO A 846 -1.00 -24.51 8.45
N PRO A 847 -1.43 -24.88 7.23
CA PRO A 847 -2.65 -24.32 6.63
C PRO A 847 -3.89 -24.67 7.45
N ALA A 848 -4.66 -23.63 7.78
CA ALA A 848 -5.76 -23.65 8.74
C ALA A 848 -6.72 -24.84 8.60
N THR A 849 -7.18 -25.38 9.73
CA THR A 849 -8.19 -26.44 9.78
C THR A 849 -9.60 -25.87 9.71
N ILE A 850 -10.57 -26.65 9.22
CA ILE A 850 -11.99 -26.24 9.20
C ILE A 850 -12.46 -25.89 10.63
N SER A 851 -12.05 -26.68 11.63
CA SER A 851 -12.34 -26.41 13.04
C SER A 851 -11.77 -25.04 13.47
N SER A 852 -10.49 -24.76 13.22
CA SER A 852 -9.87 -23.46 13.57
C SER A 852 -10.63 -22.27 12.98
N LEU A 853 -10.99 -22.32 11.69
CA LEU A 853 -11.74 -21.26 11.02
C LEU A 853 -13.18 -21.11 11.53
N LEU A 854 -13.85 -22.22 11.86
CA LEU A 854 -15.23 -22.19 12.37
C LEU A 854 -15.32 -21.88 13.87
N HIS A 855 -14.25 -22.03 14.65
CA HIS A 855 -14.24 -21.55 16.04
C HIS A 855 -14.28 -20.03 16.12
N HIS A 856 -13.59 -19.32 15.21
CA HIS A 856 -13.59 -17.86 15.16
C HIS A 856 -14.99 -17.30 14.82
N PRO A 857 -15.67 -16.57 15.74
CA PRO A 857 -17.06 -16.18 15.55
C PRO A 857 -17.32 -15.26 14.33
N PRO A 858 -16.51 -14.23 14.03
CA PRO A 858 -16.69 -13.40 12.83
C PRO A 858 -16.57 -14.20 11.52
N THR A 859 -15.56 -15.07 11.41
CA THR A 859 -15.36 -15.94 10.23
C THR A 859 -16.53 -16.90 10.04
N ARG A 860 -16.97 -17.56 11.12
CA ARG A 860 -18.16 -18.43 11.10
C ARG A 860 -19.42 -17.68 10.64
N ALA A 861 -19.64 -16.46 11.13
CA ALA A 861 -20.82 -15.68 10.80
C ALA A 861 -20.83 -15.23 9.32
N THR A 862 -19.71 -14.73 8.79
CA THR A 862 -19.60 -14.33 7.37
C THR A 862 -19.77 -15.53 6.42
N LEU A 863 -19.22 -16.70 6.77
CA LEU A 863 -19.40 -17.94 6.00
C LEU A 863 -20.86 -18.38 5.95
N ILE A 864 -21.57 -18.41 7.08
CA ILE A 864 -22.99 -18.81 7.13
C ILE A 864 -23.87 -17.86 6.31
N VAL A 865 -23.68 -16.54 6.46
CA VAL A 865 -24.39 -15.52 5.67
C VAL A 865 -24.13 -15.71 4.17
N TYR A 866 -22.87 -15.93 3.78
CA TYR A 866 -22.51 -16.22 2.39
C TYR A 866 -23.18 -17.50 1.84
N TRP A 867 -23.26 -18.58 2.62
CA TRP A 867 -23.87 -19.85 2.18
C TRP A 867 -25.39 -19.74 2.03
N ILE A 868 -26.08 -19.13 2.99
CA ILE A 868 -27.54 -18.93 2.94
C ILE A 868 -27.91 -18.07 1.72
N PHE A 869 -27.26 -16.92 1.53
CA PHE A 869 -27.56 -16.08 0.38
C PHE A 869 -27.18 -16.75 -0.95
N SER A 870 -26.08 -17.51 -1.00
CA SER A 870 -25.69 -18.30 -2.18
C SER A 870 -26.76 -19.33 -2.56
N PHE A 871 -27.45 -19.93 -1.59
CA PHE A 871 -28.60 -20.79 -1.85
C PHE A 871 -29.75 -19.98 -2.45
N CYS A 872 -30.18 -18.89 -1.78
CA CYS A 872 -31.31 -18.06 -2.22
C CYS A 872 -31.15 -17.56 -3.66
N ILE A 873 -30.02 -16.91 -4.01
CA ILE A 873 -29.80 -16.39 -5.37
C ILE A 873 -29.75 -17.50 -6.41
N THR A 874 -29.20 -18.68 -6.08
CA THR A 874 -29.15 -19.78 -7.05
C THR A 874 -30.53 -20.38 -7.26
N VAL A 875 -31.34 -20.53 -6.21
CA VAL A 875 -32.74 -20.93 -6.37
C VAL A 875 -33.48 -19.92 -7.26
N THR A 876 -33.27 -18.60 -7.10
CA THR A 876 -33.83 -17.60 -8.02
C THR A 876 -33.33 -17.77 -9.47
N ASP A 877 -32.01 -17.91 -9.70
CA ASP A 877 -31.43 -18.10 -11.03
C ASP A 877 -31.90 -19.39 -11.72
N GLU A 878 -32.25 -20.45 -10.97
CA GLU A 878 -32.82 -21.71 -11.49
C GLU A 878 -34.34 -21.64 -11.73
N ILE A 879 -35.09 -20.90 -10.89
CA ILE A 879 -36.54 -20.70 -11.11
C ILE A 879 -36.79 -19.84 -12.34
N ILE A 880 -35.94 -18.86 -12.67
CA ILE A 880 -36.15 -17.95 -13.81
C ILE A 880 -36.30 -18.72 -15.15
N PRO A 881 -35.40 -19.64 -15.56
CA PRO A 881 -35.59 -20.46 -16.77
C PRO A 881 -36.80 -21.39 -16.70
N LEU A 882 -37.11 -21.97 -15.53
CA LEU A 882 -38.27 -22.85 -15.35
C LEU A 882 -39.58 -22.08 -15.55
N PHE A 883 -39.71 -20.90 -14.94
CA PHE A 883 -40.81 -19.97 -15.13
C PHE A 883 -40.92 -19.49 -16.59
N ALA A 884 -39.78 -19.21 -17.23
CA ALA A 884 -39.74 -18.80 -18.63
C ALA A 884 -40.20 -19.93 -19.60
N LEU A 885 -39.98 -21.19 -19.25
CA LEU A 885 -40.32 -22.36 -20.06
C LEU A 885 -41.70 -22.96 -19.75
N CYS A 886 -42.26 -22.68 -18.58
CA CYS A 886 -43.58 -23.17 -18.14
C CYS A 886 -44.74 -22.57 -18.97
N ASP A 887 -45.85 -23.31 -19.07
CA ASP A 887 -47.02 -22.92 -19.85
C ASP A 887 -47.67 -21.61 -19.38
N ASN A 888 -48.33 -20.90 -20.32
CA ASN A 888 -48.84 -19.51 -20.19
C ASN A 888 -49.86 -19.23 -19.06
N ARG A 889 -50.18 -20.22 -18.21
CA ARG A 889 -50.99 -20.05 -17.00
C ARG A 889 -50.16 -19.72 -15.76
N GLY A 890 -48.94 -20.28 -15.67
CA GLY A 890 -47.96 -20.05 -14.60
C GLY A 890 -46.55 -19.70 -15.10
N GLY A 891 -46.40 -19.36 -16.38
CA GLY A 891 -45.12 -19.12 -17.03
C GLY A 891 -45.23 -18.33 -18.34
N LEU A 892 -44.15 -18.31 -19.12
CA LEU A 892 -44.02 -17.50 -20.35
C LEU A 892 -43.92 -18.31 -21.66
N SER A 893 -43.86 -19.65 -21.58
CA SER A 893 -43.76 -20.58 -22.71
C SER A 893 -42.74 -20.17 -23.81
N LEU A 894 -41.54 -19.76 -23.38
CA LEU A 894 -40.49 -19.26 -24.27
C LEU A 894 -39.62 -20.38 -24.85
N GLU A 895 -39.21 -20.20 -26.10
CA GLU A 895 -38.18 -21.02 -26.71
C GLU A 895 -36.79 -20.77 -26.11
N VAL A 896 -35.93 -21.81 -26.12
CA VAL A 896 -34.57 -21.79 -25.55
C VAL A 896 -33.74 -20.61 -26.05
N HIS A 897 -33.84 -20.25 -27.33
CA HIS A 897 -33.10 -19.12 -27.90
C HIS A 897 -33.58 -17.75 -27.35
N LYS A 898 -34.89 -17.62 -27.08
CA LYS A 898 -35.49 -16.40 -26.49
C LYS A 898 -35.15 -16.29 -25.01
N ILE A 899 -35.12 -17.40 -24.27
CA ILE A 899 -34.59 -17.47 -22.90
C ILE A 899 -33.13 -17.00 -22.88
N GLY A 900 -32.30 -17.51 -23.81
CA GLY A 900 -30.91 -17.07 -23.98
C GLY A 900 -30.79 -15.55 -24.24
N LEU A 901 -31.64 -14.99 -25.10
CA LEU A 901 -31.68 -13.57 -25.41
C LEU A 901 -32.08 -12.70 -24.20
N THR A 902 -33.14 -13.08 -23.47
CA THR A 902 -33.61 -12.39 -22.27
C THR A 902 -32.58 -12.41 -21.13
N LEU A 903 -31.93 -13.56 -20.92
CA LEU A 903 -30.86 -13.66 -19.92
C LEU A 903 -29.64 -12.82 -20.33
N SER A 904 -29.30 -12.77 -21.62
CA SER A 904 -28.19 -11.98 -22.14
C SER A 904 -28.45 -10.47 -22.04
N SER A 905 -29.67 -10.00 -22.35
CA SER A 905 -30.04 -8.58 -22.23
C SER A 905 -30.05 -8.11 -20.77
N SER A 906 -30.43 -8.96 -19.81
CA SER A 906 -30.26 -8.68 -18.37
C SER A 906 -28.79 -8.48 -17.97
N GLY A 907 -27.86 -9.14 -18.68
CA GLY A 907 -26.41 -8.96 -18.50
C GLY A 907 -25.94 -7.54 -18.85
N ILE A 908 -26.54 -6.91 -19.86
CA ILE A 908 -26.23 -5.52 -20.25
C ILE A 908 -26.67 -4.55 -19.14
N VAL A 909 -27.91 -4.69 -18.66
CA VAL A 909 -28.44 -3.88 -17.55
C VAL A 909 -27.56 -4.03 -16.31
N TYR A 910 -27.21 -5.27 -15.98
CA TYR A 910 -26.31 -5.58 -14.88
C TYR A 910 -24.94 -4.89 -15.01
N ILE A 911 -24.26 -4.96 -16.17
CA ILE A 911 -22.94 -4.32 -16.38
C ILE A 911 -23.04 -2.80 -16.19
N LEU A 912 -24.08 -2.17 -16.76
CA LEU A 912 -24.26 -0.72 -16.74
C LEU A 912 -24.54 -0.16 -15.33
N ILE A 913 -25.25 -0.94 -14.50
CA ILE A 913 -25.63 -0.58 -13.13
C ILE A 913 -24.53 -0.97 -12.13
N GLN A 914 -24.07 -2.22 -12.12
CA GLN A 914 -23.29 -2.81 -11.02
C GLN A 914 -22.07 -1.99 -10.61
N TYR A 915 -21.20 -1.62 -11.55
CA TYR A 915 -19.96 -0.89 -11.21
C TYR A 915 -20.26 0.50 -10.62
N ARG A 916 -21.18 1.26 -11.24
CA ARG A 916 -21.58 2.59 -10.75
C ARG A 916 -22.29 2.52 -9.41
N MET A 917 -23.21 1.57 -9.27
CA MET A 917 -24.00 1.32 -8.05
C MET A 917 -23.10 0.94 -6.88
N TYR A 918 -22.21 -0.05 -7.06
CA TYR A 918 -21.30 -0.51 -6.02
C TYR A 918 -20.38 0.61 -5.56
N LYS A 919 -19.73 1.31 -6.50
CA LYS A 919 -18.82 2.43 -6.21
C LYS A 919 -19.50 3.61 -5.50
N PHE A 920 -20.77 3.87 -5.81
CA PHE A 920 -21.54 4.92 -5.14
C PHE A 920 -21.90 4.54 -3.70
N PHE A 921 -22.40 3.33 -3.48
CA PHE A 921 -22.82 2.90 -2.14
C PHE A 921 -21.64 2.55 -1.23
N SER A 922 -20.58 1.91 -1.73
CA SER A 922 -19.43 1.52 -0.89
C SER A 922 -18.77 2.73 -0.23
N ARG A 923 -18.66 3.84 -0.98
CA ARG A 923 -18.12 5.12 -0.52
C ARG A 923 -19.06 5.92 0.40
N LYS A 924 -20.37 5.68 0.36
CA LYS A 924 -21.37 6.43 1.17
C LYS A 924 -21.82 5.74 2.45
N ILE A 925 -21.94 4.41 2.43
CA ILE A 925 -22.52 3.63 3.54
C ILE A 925 -21.62 2.46 4.00
N GLY A 926 -20.40 2.37 3.46
CA GLY A 926 -19.43 1.32 3.79
C GLY A 926 -19.86 -0.08 3.35
N MET A 927 -19.01 -1.08 3.63
CA MET A 927 -19.25 -2.46 3.21
C MET A 927 -20.44 -3.11 3.92
N LYS A 928 -20.61 -2.86 5.23
CA LYS A 928 -21.77 -3.37 5.98
C LYS A 928 -23.08 -2.75 5.50
N GLY A 929 -23.10 -1.45 5.18
CA GLY A 929 -24.27 -0.79 4.59
C GLY A 929 -24.61 -1.37 3.22
N CYS A 930 -23.61 -1.59 2.36
CA CYS A 930 -23.80 -2.27 1.06
C CYS A 930 -24.35 -3.68 1.21
N LEU A 931 -23.87 -4.45 2.19
CA LEU A 931 -24.34 -5.81 2.46
C LEU A 931 -25.83 -5.82 2.84
N ILE A 932 -26.24 -4.93 3.77
CA ILE A 932 -27.64 -4.81 4.20
C ILE A 932 -28.51 -4.33 3.03
N LEU A 933 -28.11 -3.25 2.35
CA LEU A 933 -28.81 -2.69 1.20
C LEU A 933 -29.02 -3.72 0.09
N ALA A 934 -28.00 -4.52 -0.21
CA ALA A 934 -28.06 -5.58 -1.21
C ALA A 934 -29.14 -6.62 -0.91
N ILE A 935 -29.23 -7.10 0.33
CA ILE A 935 -30.23 -8.09 0.70
C ILE A 935 -31.62 -7.44 0.76
N SER A 936 -31.74 -6.23 1.32
CA SER A 936 -33.00 -5.48 1.41
C SER A 936 -33.63 -5.16 0.05
N PHE A 937 -32.83 -4.98 -1.01
CA PHE A 937 -33.35 -4.76 -2.37
C PHE A 937 -33.46 -6.04 -3.22
N PHE A 938 -32.66 -7.07 -2.93
CA PHE A 938 -32.79 -8.39 -3.58
C PHE A 938 -34.18 -9.02 -3.34
N VAL A 939 -34.70 -8.89 -2.12
CA VAL A 939 -36.01 -9.41 -1.70
C VAL A 939 -37.17 -8.86 -2.56
N PRO A 940 -37.44 -7.53 -2.63
CA PRO A 940 -38.53 -7.01 -3.46
C PRO A 940 -38.27 -7.20 -4.96
N ALA A 941 -37.02 -7.10 -5.43
CA ALA A 941 -36.71 -7.29 -6.86
C ALA A 941 -37.05 -8.72 -7.34
N THR A 942 -36.79 -9.73 -6.49
CA THR A 942 -37.12 -11.14 -6.77
C THR A 942 -38.63 -11.38 -6.79
N VAL A 943 -39.39 -10.81 -5.83
CA VAL A 943 -40.87 -10.92 -5.79
C VAL A 943 -41.54 -10.28 -7.01
N LEU A 944 -40.93 -9.25 -7.60
CA LEU A 944 -41.48 -8.56 -8.76
C LEU A 944 -41.30 -9.33 -10.08
N ILE A 945 -40.39 -10.32 -10.17
CA ILE A 945 -40.11 -11.03 -11.44
C ILE A 945 -41.40 -11.58 -12.12
N PRO A 946 -42.34 -12.26 -11.43
CA PRO A 946 -43.57 -12.76 -12.03
C PRO A 946 -44.57 -11.68 -12.50
N ALA A 947 -44.39 -10.40 -12.12
CA ALA A 947 -45.28 -9.33 -12.56
C ALA A 947 -45.20 -9.05 -14.08
N VAL A 948 -44.19 -9.62 -14.77
CA VAL A 948 -44.14 -9.68 -16.22
C VAL A 948 -45.41 -10.28 -16.85
N LEU A 949 -46.10 -11.20 -16.16
CA LEU A 949 -47.38 -11.79 -16.62
C LEU A 949 -48.47 -10.73 -16.82
N PHE A 950 -48.48 -9.67 -16.00
CA PHE A 950 -49.41 -8.55 -16.15
C PHE A 950 -48.96 -7.57 -17.26
N VAL A 951 -47.65 -7.47 -17.52
CA VAL A 951 -47.06 -6.60 -18.57
C VAL A 951 -47.20 -7.20 -19.97
N GLN A 952 -47.22 -8.53 -20.08
CA GLN A 952 -47.44 -9.22 -21.35
C GLN A 952 -48.86 -9.04 -21.89
N GLY A 953 -49.82 -8.78 -20.98
CA GLY A 953 -51.24 -8.57 -21.30
C GLY A 953 -51.99 -9.89 -21.52
N GLU A 954 -53.27 -9.90 -21.17
CA GLU A 954 -54.12 -11.03 -21.52
C GLU A 954 -54.42 -10.99 -23.03
N GLY A 955 -54.04 -12.05 -23.75
CA GLY A 955 -54.44 -12.24 -25.13
C GLY A 955 -55.96 -12.27 -25.19
N GLY A 956 -56.56 -11.25 -25.80
CA GLY A 956 -58.00 -11.01 -25.70
C GLY A 956 -58.84 -12.20 -26.17
N GLU A 957 -59.93 -12.44 -25.44
CA GLU A 957 -60.98 -13.39 -25.83
C GLU A 957 -61.54 -13.01 -27.22
N GLY A 958 -61.10 -13.70 -28.27
CA GLY A 958 -61.58 -13.46 -29.65
C GLY A 958 -60.59 -13.70 -30.79
N GLY A 959 -59.30 -13.94 -30.53
CA GLY A 959 -58.31 -14.25 -31.56
C GLY A 959 -58.28 -15.74 -31.95
N GLU A 960 -58.24 -16.05 -33.25
CA GLU A 960 -58.22 -17.43 -33.77
C GLU A 960 -57.01 -18.25 -33.32
N LYS A 961 -57.24 -19.55 -33.10
CA LYS A 961 -56.20 -20.54 -32.76
C LYS A 961 -55.24 -20.74 -33.95
N GLY A 962 -54.11 -20.02 -33.92
CA GLY A 962 -53.06 -20.16 -34.94
C GLY A 962 -51.87 -19.20 -34.81
N GLY A 963 -52.01 -18.11 -34.03
CA GLY A 963 -50.92 -17.17 -33.78
C GLY A 963 -49.81 -17.73 -32.88
N ASP A 964 -48.55 -17.55 -33.31
CA ASP A 964 -47.35 -17.96 -32.57
C ASP A 964 -47.22 -17.23 -31.22
N THR A 965 -47.73 -17.87 -30.19
CA THR A 965 -47.85 -17.37 -28.81
C THR A 965 -46.53 -17.39 -28.04
N SER A 966 -45.42 -17.79 -28.68
CA SER A 966 -44.07 -17.85 -28.11
C SER A 966 -43.33 -16.50 -28.08
N ASN A 967 -44.01 -15.38 -28.37
CA ASN A 967 -43.41 -14.05 -28.54
C ASN A 967 -43.83 -13.08 -27.42
N LEU A 968 -42.85 -12.75 -26.55
CA LEU A 968 -42.96 -11.65 -25.58
C LEU A 968 -43.27 -10.32 -26.27
N THR A 969 -44.11 -9.49 -25.65
CA THR A 969 -44.20 -8.08 -26.02
C THR A 969 -42.87 -7.38 -25.70
N TRP A 970 -42.47 -6.38 -26.49
CA TRP A 970 -41.25 -5.61 -26.22
C TRP A 970 -41.24 -4.99 -24.80
N ALA A 971 -42.41 -4.60 -24.29
CA ALA A 971 -42.56 -4.11 -22.93
C ALA A 971 -42.24 -5.19 -21.88
N ALA A 972 -42.79 -6.40 -22.03
CA ALA A 972 -42.52 -7.53 -21.14
C ALA A 972 -41.06 -8.01 -21.22
N PHE A 973 -40.47 -8.01 -22.41
CA PHE A 973 -39.05 -8.33 -22.61
C PHE A 973 -38.13 -7.32 -21.91
N ILE A 974 -38.36 -6.02 -22.10
CA ILE A 974 -37.57 -4.95 -21.45
C ILE A 974 -37.75 -5.01 -19.93
N TYR A 975 -38.98 -5.19 -19.45
CA TYR A 975 -39.28 -5.36 -18.02
C TYR A 975 -38.46 -6.50 -17.42
N LEU A 976 -38.52 -7.68 -18.04
CA LEU A 976 -37.85 -8.89 -17.55
C LEU A 976 -36.32 -8.75 -17.57
N ALA A 977 -35.76 -8.16 -18.64
CA ALA A 977 -34.34 -7.83 -18.72
C ALA A 977 -33.89 -6.86 -17.61
N VAL A 978 -34.69 -5.83 -17.32
CA VAL A 978 -34.39 -4.82 -16.30
C VAL A 978 -34.48 -5.41 -14.89
N ILE A 979 -35.57 -6.09 -14.54
CA ILE A 979 -35.76 -6.62 -13.18
C ILE A 979 -34.75 -7.73 -12.84
N ILE A 980 -34.42 -8.61 -13.78
CA ILE A 980 -33.36 -9.62 -13.60
C ILE A 980 -31.99 -8.94 -13.49
N GLY A 981 -31.70 -7.93 -14.32
CA GLY A 981 -30.44 -7.18 -14.28
C GLY A 981 -30.22 -6.46 -12.94
N ILE A 982 -31.27 -5.83 -12.41
CA ILE A 982 -31.30 -5.19 -11.08
C ILE A 982 -31.09 -6.25 -9.97
N THR A 983 -31.84 -7.36 -10.01
CA THR A 983 -31.73 -8.45 -9.03
C THR A 983 -30.30 -8.98 -8.97
N ARG A 984 -29.67 -9.20 -10.13
CA ARG A 984 -28.27 -9.63 -10.24
C ARG A 984 -27.29 -8.57 -9.74
N ALA A 985 -27.55 -7.28 -9.98
CA ALA A 985 -26.68 -6.20 -9.48
C ALA A 985 -26.66 -6.17 -7.96
N PHE A 986 -27.83 -6.19 -7.30
CA PHE A 986 -27.89 -6.28 -5.84
C PHE A 986 -27.25 -7.56 -5.29
N ALA A 987 -27.47 -8.73 -5.92
CA ALA A 987 -26.78 -9.97 -5.53
C ALA A 987 -25.23 -9.88 -5.69
N SER A 988 -24.75 -9.19 -6.72
CA SER A 988 -23.32 -8.96 -6.93
C SER A 988 -22.72 -7.96 -5.93
N MET A 989 -23.47 -6.94 -5.52
CA MET A 989 -23.08 -6.06 -4.40
C MET A 989 -22.95 -6.84 -3.10
N PHE A 990 -23.90 -7.74 -2.78
CA PHE A 990 -23.77 -8.65 -1.64
C PHE A 990 -22.48 -9.48 -1.72
N PHE A 991 -22.22 -10.13 -2.86
CA PHE A 991 -21.04 -10.98 -3.02
C PHE A 991 -19.71 -10.23 -2.96
N SER A 992 -19.70 -8.98 -3.42
CA SER A 992 -18.56 -8.08 -3.32
C SER A 992 -18.26 -7.73 -1.85
N SER A 993 -19.27 -7.23 -1.12
CA SER A 993 -19.10 -6.81 0.28
C SER A 993 -18.81 -7.97 1.23
N ILE A 994 -19.52 -9.11 1.10
CA ILE A 994 -19.29 -10.27 1.99
C ILE A 994 -17.92 -10.92 1.75
N THR A 995 -17.37 -10.85 0.53
CA THR A 995 -16.03 -11.38 0.24
C THR A 995 -14.97 -10.56 0.95
N LEU A 996 -15.04 -9.23 0.87
CA LEU A 996 -14.11 -8.34 1.55
C LEU A 996 -14.23 -8.46 3.08
N MET A 997 -15.46 -8.45 3.61
CA MET A 997 -15.69 -8.67 5.04
C MET A 997 -15.16 -10.03 5.52
N SER A 998 -15.32 -11.11 4.75
CA SER A 998 -14.83 -12.44 5.15
C SER A 998 -13.30 -12.52 5.09
N ASN A 999 -12.66 -11.90 4.08
CA ASN A 999 -11.20 -11.78 3.97
C ASN A 999 -10.57 -10.97 5.12
N ALA A 1000 -11.28 -9.99 5.68
CA ALA A 1000 -10.86 -9.25 6.87
C ALA A 1000 -10.94 -10.10 8.16
N THR A 1001 -11.69 -11.21 8.19
CA THR A 1001 -11.76 -12.06 9.39
C THR A 1001 -10.59 -13.04 9.56
N VAL A 1002 -9.62 -13.05 8.63
CA VAL A 1002 -8.50 -14.02 8.61
C VAL A 1002 -7.20 -13.42 8.06
N HIS A 1003 -6.08 -13.82 8.66
CA HIS A 1003 -4.74 -13.44 8.21
C HIS A 1003 -4.44 -13.82 6.75
N LYS A 1004 -3.61 -13.03 6.04
CA LYS A 1004 -3.30 -13.19 4.60
C LYS A 1004 -2.90 -14.62 4.23
N SER A 1005 -2.07 -15.28 5.04
CA SER A 1005 -1.63 -16.67 4.84
C SER A 1005 -2.74 -17.74 4.83
N HIS A 1006 -3.95 -17.44 5.30
CA HIS A 1006 -5.08 -18.38 5.39
C HIS A 1006 -6.28 -17.98 4.51
N ARG A 1007 -6.19 -16.87 3.76
CA ARG A 1007 -7.29 -16.37 2.92
C ARG A 1007 -7.67 -17.38 1.82
N GLY A 1008 -6.72 -18.13 1.26
CA GLY A 1008 -7.00 -19.18 0.27
C GLY A 1008 -7.82 -20.34 0.85
N THR A 1009 -7.44 -20.84 2.01
CA THR A 1009 -8.16 -21.90 2.74
C THR A 1009 -9.55 -21.44 3.18
N MET A 1010 -9.67 -20.21 3.69
CA MET A 1010 -10.97 -19.62 4.08
C MET A 1010 -11.89 -19.47 2.86
N ASN A 1011 -11.41 -18.90 1.76
CA ASN A 1011 -12.21 -18.79 0.54
C ASN A 1011 -12.52 -20.15 -0.10
N GLY A 1012 -11.64 -21.15 0.05
CA GLY A 1012 -11.92 -22.53 -0.30
C GLY A 1012 -13.08 -23.13 0.50
N LEU A 1013 -13.16 -22.83 1.81
CA LEU A 1013 -14.28 -23.22 2.67
C LEU A 1013 -15.57 -22.43 2.34
N SER A 1014 -15.46 -21.13 2.03
CA SER A 1014 -16.55 -20.32 1.47
C SER A 1014 -17.12 -20.99 0.21
N MET A 1015 -16.26 -21.35 -0.75
CA MET A 1015 -16.64 -22.02 -2.00
C MET A 1015 -17.20 -23.43 -1.80
N LEU A 1016 -16.76 -24.17 -0.79
CA LEU A 1016 -17.31 -25.49 -0.46
C LEU A 1016 -18.80 -25.35 -0.13
N GLY A 1017 -19.17 -24.58 0.89
CA GLY A 1017 -20.58 -24.41 1.26
C GLY A 1017 -21.40 -23.67 0.19
N GLY A 1018 -20.80 -22.74 -0.54
CA GLY A 1018 -21.43 -22.10 -1.71
C GLY A 1018 -21.68 -23.09 -2.87
N SER A 1019 -20.85 -24.13 -3.02
CA SER A 1019 -21.06 -25.18 -4.02
C SER A 1019 -22.04 -26.25 -3.53
N VAL A 1020 -22.10 -26.56 -2.23
CA VAL A 1020 -23.19 -27.35 -1.63
C VAL A 1020 -24.54 -26.67 -1.87
N ALA A 1021 -24.64 -25.38 -1.57
CA ALA A 1021 -25.83 -24.58 -1.85
C ALA A 1021 -26.23 -24.66 -3.34
N LYS A 1022 -25.27 -24.48 -4.26
CA LYS A 1022 -25.50 -24.55 -5.71
C LYS A 1022 -25.76 -25.96 -6.26
N MET A 1023 -25.37 -27.00 -5.54
CA MET A 1023 -25.65 -28.39 -5.89
C MET A 1023 -27.10 -28.77 -5.54
N LEU A 1024 -27.61 -28.26 -4.41
CA LEU A 1024 -28.96 -28.52 -3.91
C LEU A 1024 -30.01 -27.60 -4.55
N ALA A 1025 -29.63 -26.36 -4.87
CA ALA A 1025 -30.55 -25.33 -5.38
C ALA A 1025 -31.40 -25.75 -6.59
N PRO A 1026 -30.90 -26.43 -7.65
CA PRO A 1026 -31.74 -26.83 -8.78
C PRO A 1026 -32.87 -27.80 -8.39
N ILE A 1027 -32.59 -28.73 -7.47
CA ILE A 1027 -33.60 -29.68 -6.95
C ILE A 1027 -34.63 -28.91 -6.12
N SER A 1028 -34.18 -28.05 -5.20
CA SER A 1028 -35.08 -27.23 -4.39
C SER A 1028 -35.92 -26.26 -5.23
N ALA A 1029 -35.34 -25.64 -6.25
CA ALA A 1029 -36.01 -24.74 -7.19
C ALA A 1029 -37.10 -25.46 -7.99
N GLY A 1030 -36.75 -26.59 -8.62
CA GLY A 1030 -37.69 -27.40 -9.39
C GLY A 1030 -38.85 -27.91 -8.54
N THR A 1031 -38.58 -28.43 -7.34
CA THR A 1031 -39.63 -28.89 -6.41
C THR A 1031 -40.50 -27.73 -5.91
N LEU A 1032 -39.89 -26.61 -5.48
CA LEU A 1032 -40.61 -25.44 -4.99
C LEU A 1032 -41.53 -24.86 -6.06
N PHE A 1033 -41.00 -24.63 -7.26
CA PHE A 1033 -41.79 -24.08 -8.37
C PHE A 1033 -42.91 -25.02 -8.80
N ALA A 1034 -42.63 -26.32 -8.95
CA ALA A 1034 -43.66 -27.31 -9.31
C ALA A 1034 -44.78 -27.39 -8.26
N VAL A 1035 -44.46 -27.41 -6.96
CA VAL A 1035 -45.47 -27.46 -5.89
C VAL A 1035 -46.27 -26.17 -5.81
N CYS A 1036 -45.62 -25.00 -5.95
CA CYS A 1036 -46.31 -23.71 -5.89
C CYS A 1036 -47.22 -23.47 -7.11
N VAL A 1037 -46.83 -23.89 -8.31
CA VAL A 1037 -47.66 -23.75 -9.51
C VAL A 1037 -48.79 -24.79 -9.54
N ALA A 1038 -48.50 -26.07 -9.26
CA ALA A 1038 -49.52 -27.14 -9.31
C ALA A 1038 -50.49 -27.14 -8.12
N GLY A 1039 -50.15 -26.47 -7.01
CA GLY A 1039 -50.94 -26.48 -5.76
C GLY A 1039 -52.04 -25.43 -5.66
N PHE A 1040 -52.17 -24.51 -6.64
CA PHE A 1040 -53.09 -23.38 -6.58
C PHE A 1040 -54.09 -23.38 -7.75
N ILE A 1041 -55.29 -22.84 -7.50
CA ILE A 1041 -56.34 -22.67 -8.52
C ILE A 1041 -55.96 -21.58 -9.54
N ASP A 1042 -55.19 -20.57 -9.11
CA ASP A 1042 -54.54 -19.59 -9.97
C ASP A 1042 -53.02 -19.84 -9.99
N GLU A 1043 -52.53 -20.39 -11.10
CA GLU A 1043 -51.13 -20.69 -11.36
C GLU A 1043 -50.23 -19.42 -11.36
N ARG A 1044 -50.81 -18.23 -11.59
CA ARG A 1044 -50.09 -16.94 -11.48
C ARG A 1044 -49.76 -16.63 -10.03
N VAL A 1045 -50.70 -16.85 -9.11
CA VAL A 1045 -50.47 -16.71 -7.66
C VAL A 1045 -49.43 -17.71 -7.17
N GLY A 1046 -49.45 -18.94 -7.71
CA GLY A 1046 -48.41 -19.95 -7.50
C GLY A 1046 -47.00 -19.44 -7.86
N SER A 1047 -46.88 -18.73 -9.00
CA SER A 1047 -45.62 -18.12 -9.42
C SER A 1047 -45.13 -17.05 -8.45
N PHE A 1048 -45.99 -16.12 -8.02
CA PHE A 1048 -45.64 -15.12 -7.01
C PHE A 1048 -45.24 -15.75 -5.67
N LEU A 1049 -45.90 -16.83 -5.25
CA LEU A 1049 -45.56 -17.56 -4.02
C LEU A 1049 -44.17 -18.22 -4.12
N ALA A 1050 -43.83 -18.83 -5.27
CA ALA A 1050 -42.54 -19.47 -5.48
C ALA A 1050 -41.37 -18.47 -5.30
N PHE A 1051 -41.44 -17.30 -5.95
CA PHE A 1051 -40.44 -16.24 -5.79
C PHE A 1051 -40.50 -15.56 -4.40
N GLY A 1052 -41.70 -15.46 -3.80
CA GLY A 1052 -41.93 -14.93 -2.46
C GLY A 1052 -41.27 -15.74 -1.34
N LEU A 1053 -41.37 -17.07 -1.40
CA LEU A 1053 -40.76 -17.97 -0.41
C LEU A 1053 -39.22 -17.91 -0.44
N VAL A 1054 -38.62 -17.80 -1.62
CA VAL A 1054 -37.16 -17.59 -1.77
C VAL A 1054 -36.75 -16.23 -1.18
N SER A 1055 -37.56 -15.20 -1.41
CA SER A 1055 -37.33 -13.86 -0.88
C SER A 1055 -37.43 -13.80 0.65
N PHE A 1056 -38.33 -14.57 1.27
CA PHE A 1056 -38.43 -14.68 2.74
C PHE A 1056 -37.14 -15.22 3.38
N ALA A 1057 -36.51 -16.24 2.77
CA ALA A 1057 -35.20 -16.73 3.22
C ALA A 1057 -34.09 -15.67 3.08
N GLY A 1058 -34.18 -14.81 2.05
CA GLY A 1058 -33.35 -13.61 1.92
C GLY A 1058 -33.50 -12.64 3.10
N THR A 1059 -34.72 -12.37 3.55
CA THR A 1059 -35.00 -11.50 4.72
C THR A 1059 -34.35 -12.03 6.01
N VAL A 1060 -34.39 -13.34 6.24
CA VAL A 1060 -33.68 -13.96 7.39
C VAL A 1060 -32.17 -13.70 7.30
N CYS A 1061 -31.60 -13.79 6.10
CA CYS A 1061 -30.19 -13.46 5.85
C CYS A 1061 -29.86 -11.99 6.17
N ALA A 1062 -30.78 -11.04 5.89
CA ALA A 1062 -30.60 -9.63 6.25
C ALA A 1062 -30.53 -9.40 7.77
N VAL A 1063 -31.37 -10.10 8.55
CA VAL A 1063 -31.37 -10.04 10.03
C VAL A 1063 -30.08 -10.63 10.62
N MET A 1064 -29.50 -11.66 9.98
CA MET A 1064 -28.20 -12.19 10.36
C MET A 1064 -27.05 -11.24 9.98
N ALA A 1065 -27.12 -10.62 8.79
CA ALA A 1065 -26.12 -9.67 8.30
C ALA A 1065 -26.06 -8.38 9.13
N SER A 1066 -27.20 -7.85 9.61
CA SER A 1066 -27.22 -6.66 10.46
C SER A 1066 -26.52 -6.87 11.82
N ARG A 1067 -26.57 -8.11 12.34
CA ARG A 1067 -25.91 -8.55 13.56
C ARG A 1067 -24.40 -8.85 13.42
N LEU A 1068 -23.84 -8.78 12.21
CA LEU A 1068 -22.38 -8.85 12.05
C LEU A 1068 -21.75 -7.62 12.73
N GLN A 1069 -20.98 -7.84 13.79
CA GLN A 1069 -20.08 -6.81 14.33
C GLN A 1069 -18.97 -6.56 13.30
N VAL A 1070 -18.71 -5.28 13.04
CA VAL A 1070 -17.54 -4.87 12.26
C VAL A 1070 -16.36 -4.90 13.22
N MET A 1071 -15.32 -5.67 12.90
CA MET A 1071 -13.99 -5.40 13.42
C MET A 1071 -13.53 -4.12 12.71
N ASN A 1072 -13.39 -3.02 13.44
CA ASN A 1072 -12.74 -1.82 12.93
C ASN A 1072 -11.23 -2.12 12.85
N GLU A 1073 -10.81 -2.74 11.76
CA GLU A 1073 -9.40 -2.80 11.30
C GLU A 1073 -9.14 -1.74 10.21
N PHE A 1074 -9.96 -0.69 10.18
CA PHE A 1074 -9.86 0.47 9.27
C PHE A 1074 -9.92 1.82 10.02
N ASP A 1075 -9.62 1.79 11.33
CA ASP A 1075 -9.28 2.95 12.17
C ASP A 1075 -7.86 2.73 12.72
#